data_AF-A0A117E534-F1
#
_entry.id   AF-A0A117E534-F1
#
_cell.length_a   1.000
_cell.length_b   1.000
_cell.length_c   1.000
_cell.angle_alpha   90.00
_cell.angle_beta   90.00
_cell.angle_gamma   90.00
#
_symmetry.space_group_name_H-M   'P 1'
#
loop_
_entity.id
_entity.type
_entity.pdbx_description
1 polymer ?
#
loop_
_entity_poly.entity_id
_entity_poly.type
_entity_poly.pdbx_seq_one_letter_code
_entity_poly.pdbx_strand_id
1 'polypeptide(L)'
;MIGTSPAEYFFMRICILFLHNIAPISALYCIQLLLAQFFHLPTYVEIIPYPIQIWLTAEAIFFTAVFVPVKYALDRSPIYHRRDNVKDFIRWAFFTPGYVQERDQQNEGEVETYVTEIEKLTGRELPPGRMDVKSLGQLLNEAGGSHRSLLWYTCIFVVDTMMYCKMLYSGFHFHRNSLSRFFTVFPFRPPTILTTYRSPARHLTYWHRRHTSRTRLPVLFIHGIGVGLYPYTSFLRDLDKELERGATDDNEVGIIALEIMPISSRITHPALEKDVMIHEIMEIIRYHGWSRFVLVSHSYGSIIAANLLKSDQSAPLIGPMVFIDPVSFLLHLPDVAYNFIARRPARANEYQLWYFGSKDIGVAHALARRFSWVDNIIWKEDLRIKGDNNQEEDRNVTVVLSGKDLIVDAETVGQYLMAGVAVGDPVTGTGQPLTVELGPGLMGTIYDGTQRPLEAILYLIRSIYIPRGIDVPALNREKVWNFKPGNFKIGDYIAGGDIWGSVFENNLLDDYKIMLPPRARGRITRIVGPFSYTIIEKLLAVEFDGNEIVYSMMHIWPRVLDALFPCAQGGTVYIPGADVIIYVGCGERGNEMAEVLMEFPQLSINIGGRTEPIMKRTCLIANTSNMPVAACEVSIYTGITISEYFRDQGKNVTLLADSTSCWAEALRSKLASFYERAGRVVAIGRAERNGSLSIIGVVSPPGGDFSDPVTSCTLGIVQVFWGLDKTLAQRKHFPSVNVSLSYTSIYDDLKQFVQLVGKTALNDHEKIILDVASLVEEDFLQQNAYSSYDQFCPLWKTEYLMKGFMDFYGESQAIISQGYSWAKVKGFSADTWSALRNMKFETPDDEDIVSAKYNNILHTMLDNFASFLASAADTEGRARSSKC
;
A
#
# COMPACT_ATOMS: atom_id res chain seq x y z
N MET A 1 28.49 -0.60 21.64
CA MET A 1 29.45 -0.10 20.63
C MET A 1 29.41 1.42 20.60
N ILE A 2 30.49 2.02 20.08
CA ILE A 2 30.74 3.45 19.82
C ILE A 2 29.52 4.20 19.28
N GLY A 3 29.46 5.53 19.44
CA GLY A 3 28.69 6.40 18.54
C GLY A 3 27.38 6.99 19.08
N THR A 4 27.18 7.02 20.40
CA THR A 4 26.07 7.74 21.03
C THR A 4 26.45 9.14 21.52
N SER A 5 27.74 9.48 21.61
CA SER A 5 28.17 10.81 22.04
C SER A 5 28.27 11.81 20.88
N PRO A 6 27.93 13.09 21.09
CA PRO A 6 28.18 14.14 20.09
C PRO A 6 29.67 14.26 19.72
N ALA A 7 30.59 13.97 20.65
CA ALA A 7 32.03 14.01 20.41
C ALA A 7 32.48 12.98 19.37
N GLU A 8 32.03 11.72 19.47
CA GLU A 8 32.28 10.68 18.47
C GLU A 8 31.69 11.06 17.10
N TYR A 9 30.50 11.67 17.07
CA TYR A 9 29.88 12.15 15.84
C TYR A 9 30.74 13.22 15.14
N PHE A 10 31.17 14.26 15.87
CA PHE A 10 32.04 15.29 15.31
C PHE A 10 33.39 14.72 14.88
N PHE A 11 34.01 13.86 15.69
CA PHE A 11 35.27 13.18 15.35
C PHE A 11 35.15 12.39 14.04
N MET A 12 34.15 11.50 13.92
CA MET A 12 33.94 10.71 12.72
C MET A 12 33.66 11.56 11.48
N ARG A 13 32.87 12.64 11.62
CA ARG A 13 32.58 13.57 10.51
C ARG A 13 33.82 14.33 10.07
N ILE A 14 34.69 14.76 10.99
CA ILE A 14 35.97 15.41 10.69
C ILE A 14 36.91 14.43 10.00
N CYS A 15 37.04 13.19 10.48
CA CYS A 15 37.86 12.16 9.84
C CYS A 15 37.39 11.83 8.42
N ILE A 16 36.08 11.68 8.19
CA ILE A 16 35.51 11.45 6.86
C ILE A 16 35.76 12.65 5.94
N LEU A 17 35.54 13.88 6.43
CA LEU A 17 35.79 15.10 5.65
C LEU A 17 37.27 15.24 5.29
N PHE A 18 38.18 14.94 6.21
CA PHE A 18 39.62 14.93 5.94
C PHE A 18 39.98 13.90 4.87
N LEU A 19 39.61 12.62 5.08
CA LEU A 19 39.91 11.52 4.15
C LEU A 19 39.35 11.76 2.74
N HIS A 20 38.18 12.40 2.61
CA HIS A 20 37.55 12.70 1.34
C HIS A 20 38.11 13.95 0.64
N ASN A 21 38.85 14.81 1.33
CA ASN A 21 39.47 15.99 0.72
C ASN A 21 40.96 15.81 0.38
N ILE A 22 41.62 14.76 0.89
CA ILE A 22 43.03 14.45 0.57
C ILE A 22 43.30 14.45 -0.94
N ALA A 23 42.51 13.69 -1.72
CA ALA A 23 42.74 13.56 -3.16
C ALA A 23 42.47 14.85 -3.98
N PRO A 24 41.34 15.56 -3.82
CA PRO A 24 41.12 16.82 -4.55
C PRO A 24 42.09 17.93 -4.13
N ILE A 25 42.49 18.03 -2.85
CA ILE A 25 43.53 18.99 -2.42
C ILE A 25 44.87 18.64 -3.06
N SER A 26 45.23 17.35 -3.12
CA SER A 26 46.46 16.88 -3.78
C SER A 26 46.45 17.21 -5.29
N ALA A 27 45.33 17.00 -5.97
CA ALA A 27 45.18 17.33 -7.38
C ALA A 27 45.28 18.85 -7.64
N LEU A 28 44.63 19.67 -6.81
CA LEU A 28 44.74 21.14 -6.88
C LEU A 28 46.17 21.62 -6.65
N TYR A 29 46.88 21.04 -5.68
CA TYR A 29 48.30 21.33 -5.43
C TYR A 29 49.17 21.02 -6.66
N CYS A 30 49.02 19.84 -7.27
CA CYS A 30 49.75 19.47 -8.48
C CYS A 30 49.40 20.37 -9.68
N ILE A 31 48.13 20.75 -9.86
CA ILE A 31 47.70 21.68 -10.91
C ILE A 31 48.32 23.07 -10.68
N GLN A 32 48.31 23.58 -9.45
CA GLN A 32 48.93 24.85 -9.10
C GLN A 32 50.45 24.84 -9.35
N LEU A 33 51.13 23.73 -9.03
CA LEU A 33 52.56 23.56 -9.30
C LEU A 33 52.86 23.61 -10.81
N LEU A 34 52.08 22.88 -11.63
CA LEU A 34 52.22 22.86 -13.08
C LEU A 34 51.92 24.22 -13.71
N LEU A 35 50.87 24.91 -13.26
CA LEU A 35 50.52 26.26 -13.74
C LEU A 35 51.60 27.27 -13.37
N ALA A 36 52.15 27.23 -12.16
CA ALA A 36 53.19 28.16 -11.75
C ALA A 36 54.52 27.93 -12.50
N GLN A 37 54.85 26.66 -12.82
CA GLN A 37 55.95 26.34 -13.73
C GLN A 37 55.71 26.85 -15.16
N PHE A 38 54.49 26.71 -15.68
CA PHE A 38 54.12 27.13 -17.03
C PHE A 38 54.06 28.65 -17.22
N PHE A 39 53.63 29.40 -16.19
CA PHE A 39 53.50 30.85 -16.20
C PHE A 39 54.67 31.60 -15.54
N HIS A 40 55.75 30.89 -15.13
CA HIS A 40 56.91 31.46 -14.43
C HIS A 40 56.55 32.31 -13.19
N LEU A 41 55.51 31.92 -12.46
CA LEU A 41 55.05 32.63 -11.26
C LEU A 41 55.90 32.27 -10.04
N PRO A 42 56.19 33.23 -9.13
CA PRO A 42 56.91 32.94 -7.89
C PRO A 42 56.09 32.00 -6.98
N THR A 43 56.58 30.79 -6.79
CA THR A 43 55.93 29.76 -5.97
C THR A 43 56.30 29.87 -4.50
N TYR A 44 55.35 30.26 -3.64
CA TYR A 44 55.45 30.16 -2.16
C TYR A 44 55.37 28.70 -1.64
N VAL A 45 55.85 27.72 -2.42
CA VAL A 45 55.60 26.28 -2.23
C VAL A 45 56.67 25.60 -1.35
N GLU A 46 57.77 26.30 -1.02
CA GLU A 46 58.88 25.79 -0.18
C GLU A 46 58.50 25.46 1.28
N ILE A 47 57.26 25.73 1.70
CA ILE A 47 56.78 25.50 3.08
C ILE A 47 56.47 24.00 3.34
N ILE A 48 56.27 23.17 2.30
CA ILE A 48 55.88 21.76 2.46
C ILE A 48 57.10 20.83 2.35
N PRO A 49 57.40 19.98 3.35
CA PRO A 49 58.47 19.00 3.30
C PRO A 49 58.42 18.04 2.10
N TYR A 50 59.58 17.75 1.50
CA TYR A 50 59.71 16.91 0.30
C TYR A 50 58.98 15.53 0.37
N PRO A 51 58.99 14.77 1.50
CA PRO A 51 58.22 13.52 1.59
C PRO A 51 56.71 13.71 1.44
N ILE A 52 56.18 14.84 1.93
CA ILE A 52 54.75 15.18 1.81
C ILE A 52 54.44 15.57 0.36
N GLN A 53 55.34 16.28 -0.33
CA GLN A 53 55.17 16.60 -1.76
C GLN A 53 55.12 15.33 -2.63
N ILE A 54 55.98 14.34 -2.36
CA ILE A 54 55.94 13.02 -3.02
C ILE A 54 54.60 12.34 -2.77
N TRP A 55 54.14 12.31 -1.52
CA TRP A 55 52.87 11.68 -1.16
C TRP A 55 51.67 12.34 -1.84
N LEU A 56 51.57 13.68 -1.80
CA LEU A 56 50.52 14.43 -2.51
C LEU A 56 50.56 14.15 -4.02
N THR A 57 51.74 14.06 -4.62
CA THR A 57 51.87 13.75 -6.05
C THR A 57 51.43 12.33 -6.36
N ALA A 58 51.80 11.34 -5.54
CA ALA A 58 51.36 9.95 -5.69
C ALA A 58 49.84 9.79 -5.51
N GLU A 59 49.26 10.52 -4.55
CA GLU A 59 47.81 10.59 -4.28
C GLU A 59 47.05 11.22 -5.46
N ALA A 60 47.55 12.33 -6.02
CA ALA A 60 46.98 12.97 -7.21
C ALA A 60 47.05 12.09 -8.46
N ILE A 61 48.17 11.40 -8.70
CA ILE A 61 48.33 10.43 -9.79
C ILE A 61 47.37 9.25 -9.58
N PHE A 62 47.29 8.68 -8.37
CA PHE A 62 46.37 7.59 -8.08
C PHE A 62 44.90 7.98 -8.33
N PHE A 63 44.49 9.17 -7.87
CA PHE A 63 43.14 9.67 -8.08
C PHE A 63 42.81 9.85 -9.59
N THR A 64 43.71 10.50 -10.33
CA THR A 64 43.47 10.85 -11.75
C THR A 64 43.69 9.70 -12.73
N ALA A 65 44.69 8.85 -12.51
CA ALA A 65 45.09 7.78 -13.43
C ALA A 65 44.54 6.39 -13.07
N VAL A 66 44.12 6.16 -11.81
CA VAL A 66 43.55 4.87 -11.38
C VAL A 66 42.08 5.02 -11.00
N PHE A 67 41.75 5.89 -10.03
CA PHE A 67 40.37 5.97 -9.53
C PHE A 67 39.38 6.49 -10.57
N VAL A 68 39.66 7.64 -11.21
CA VAL A 68 38.75 8.24 -12.19
C VAL A 68 38.48 7.31 -13.40
N PRO A 69 39.49 6.68 -14.04
CA PRO A 69 39.25 5.74 -15.14
C PRO A 69 38.48 4.48 -14.71
N VAL A 70 38.76 3.93 -13.52
CA VAL A 70 38.01 2.77 -13.00
C VAL A 70 36.55 3.15 -12.71
N LYS A 71 36.29 4.31 -12.11
CA LYS A 71 34.92 4.80 -11.92
C LYS A 71 34.20 4.97 -13.26
N TYR A 72 34.83 5.64 -14.23
CA TYR A 72 34.26 5.80 -15.57
C TYR A 72 33.99 4.47 -16.30
N ALA A 73 34.82 3.44 -16.06
CA ALA A 73 34.63 2.10 -16.60
C ALA A 73 33.48 1.33 -15.93
N LEU A 74 33.30 1.47 -14.61
CA LEU A 74 32.18 0.90 -13.87
C LEU A 74 30.85 1.61 -14.19
N ASP A 75 30.90 2.91 -14.49
CA ASP A 75 29.74 3.71 -14.90
C ASP A 75 29.35 3.54 -16.40
N ARG A 76 29.91 2.56 -17.13
CA ARG A 76 29.61 2.24 -18.56
C ARG A 76 28.65 1.04 -18.71
N SER A 77 27.38 1.24 -19.12
CA SER A 77 26.34 0.19 -19.35
C SER A 77 25.05 0.71 -20.10
N PRO A 78 24.23 -0.06 -20.88
CA PRO A 78 23.74 0.24 -22.29
C PRO A 78 22.34 0.89 -22.65
N ILE A 79 22.20 1.83 -23.64
CA ILE A 79 20.93 2.49 -24.14
C ILE A 79 20.25 1.55 -25.14
N TYR A 80 18.94 1.67 -25.17
CA TYR A 80 18.04 1.11 -26.16
C TYR A 80 17.85 2.05 -27.36
N HIS A 81 18.49 1.74 -28.50
CA HIS A 81 18.36 2.47 -29.77
C HIS A 81 18.05 1.58 -30.99
N ARG A 82 17.43 0.41 -30.77
CA ARG A 82 16.86 -0.44 -31.85
C ARG A 82 15.62 -1.20 -31.38
N ARG A 83 14.84 -1.69 -32.35
CA ARG A 83 13.52 -2.32 -32.16
C ARG A 83 13.55 -3.49 -31.16
N ASP A 84 14.49 -4.42 -31.30
CA ASP A 84 14.57 -5.62 -30.42
C ASP A 84 14.89 -5.26 -28.96
N ASN A 85 15.71 -4.22 -28.76
CA ASN A 85 16.01 -3.70 -27.43
C ASN A 85 14.78 -3.03 -26.75
N VAL A 86 13.83 -2.50 -27.54
CA VAL A 86 12.58 -1.94 -27.02
C VAL A 86 11.56 -3.04 -26.71
N LYS A 87 11.51 -4.11 -27.53
CA LYS A 87 10.75 -5.32 -27.17
C LYS A 87 11.21 -5.89 -25.83
N ASP A 88 12.52 -6.02 -25.63
CA ASP A 88 13.08 -6.52 -24.36
C ASP A 88 12.73 -5.61 -23.16
N PHE A 89 12.64 -4.29 -23.37
CA PHE A 89 12.17 -3.36 -22.35
C PHE A 89 10.67 -3.52 -22.05
N ILE A 90 9.82 -3.65 -23.06
CA ILE A 90 8.37 -3.87 -22.89
C ILE A 90 8.11 -5.21 -22.21
N ARG A 91 8.85 -6.26 -22.60
CA ARG A 91 8.89 -7.54 -21.87
C ARG A 91 9.22 -7.29 -20.41
N TRP A 92 10.39 -6.74 -20.09
CA TRP A 92 10.79 -6.47 -18.71
C TRP A 92 9.77 -5.62 -17.90
N ALA A 93 9.15 -4.61 -18.53
CA ALA A 93 8.26 -3.65 -17.86
C ALA A 93 6.84 -4.19 -17.60
N PHE A 94 6.32 -5.04 -18.50
CA PHE A 94 4.92 -5.51 -18.45
C PHE A 94 4.79 -7.04 -18.27
N PHE A 95 5.86 -7.81 -18.49
CA PHE A 95 5.88 -9.28 -18.47
C PHE A 95 7.05 -9.79 -17.60
N THR A 96 6.73 -10.37 -16.43
CA THR A 96 7.72 -10.67 -15.38
C THR A 96 8.92 -11.49 -15.88
N PRO A 97 10.17 -11.02 -15.71
CA PRO A 97 11.37 -11.59 -16.36
C PRO A 97 11.92 -12.86 -15.68
N GLY A 98 11.05 -13.84 -15.43
CA GLY A 98 11.39 -15.11 -14.77
C GLY A 98 10.51 -16.31 -15.13
N TYR A 99 9.53 -16.15 -16.03
CA TYR A 99 8.61 -17.22 -16.46
C TYR A 99 8.77 -17.58 -17.96
N VAL A 100 10.00 -17.46 -18.46
CA VAL A 100 10.32 -17.39 -19.89
C VAL A 100 11.01 -18.68 -20.36
N GLN A 101 10.24 -19.60 -20.95
CA GLN A 101 10.75 -20.55 -21.95
C GLN A 101 9.68 -21.28 -22.79
N GLU A 102 8.41 -21.38 -22.35
CA GLU A 102 7.41 -22.20 -23.05
C GLU A 102 6.14 -21.47 -23.57
N ARG A 103 5.87 -20.19 -23.22
CA ARG A 103 4.64 -19.47 -23.66
C ARG A 103 4.84 -18.35 -24.68
N ASP A 104 6.07 -18.08 -25.12
CA ASP A 104 6.42 -16.83 -25.82
C ASP A 104 5.78 -16.62 -27.21
N GLN A 105 5.17 -17.64 -27.84
CA GLN A 105 4.51 -17.46 -29.13
C GLN A 105 3.15 -16.73 -29.06
N GLN A 106 2.46 -16.71 -27.91
CA GLN A 106 1.17 -16.02 -27.81
C GLN A 106 1.29 -14.51 -27.58
N ASN A 107 2.30 -14.06 -26.82
CA ASN A 107 2.39 -12.66 -26.38
C ASN A 107 3.18 -11.77 -27.36
N GLU A 108 3.90 -12.34 -28.34
CA GLU A 108 4.76 -11.55 -29.22
C GLU A 108 3.98 -10.60 -30.15
N GLY A 109 2.73 -10.93 -30.50
CA GLY A 109 1.84 -10.00 -31.23
C GLY A 109 1.44 -8.76 -30.41
N GLU A 110 1.33 -8.92 -29.09
CA GLU A 110 0.99 -7.82 -28.17
C GLU A 110 2.21 -6.92 -27.92
N VAL A 111 3.39 -7.51 -27.69
CA VAL A 111 4.66 -6.78 -27.61
C VAL A 111 4.91 -5.97 -28.91
N GLU A 112 4.63 -6.56 -30.08
CA GLU A 112 4.79 -5.85 -31.36
C GLU A 112 3.78 -4.73 -31.56
N THR A 113 2.56 -4.89 -31.04
CA THR A 113 1.54 -3.83 -31.03
C THR A 113 2.01 -2.64 -30.18
N TYR A 114 2.56 -2.89 -28.99
CA TYR A 114 3.13 -1.83 -28.14
C TYR A 114 4.33 -1.13 -28.77
N VAL A 115 5.27 -1.86 -29.41
CA VAL A 115 6.38 -1.24 -30.15
C VAL A 115 5.86 -0.34 -31.28
N THR A 116 4.90 -0.83 -32.06
CA THR A 116 4.36 -0.10 -33.22
C THR A 116 3.62 1.17 -32.79
N GLU A 117 2.83 1.11 -31.70
CA GLU A 117 2.13 2.31 -31.21
C GLU A 117 3.11 3.30 -30.55
N ILE A 118 4.23 2.85 -29.97
CA ILE A 118 5.33 3.73 -29.51
C ILE A 118 6.02 4.42 -30.69
N GLU A 119 6.32 3.71 -31.79
CA GLU A 119 6.88 4.31 -33.01
C GLU A 119 5.97 5.40 -33.59
N LYS A 120 4.67 5.15 -33.58
CA LYS A 120 3.61 6.06 -34.04
C LYS A 120 3.43 7.28 -33.12
N LEU A 121 3.40 7.09 -31.80
CA LEU A 121 3.32 8.18 -30.81
C LEU A 121 4.58 9.06 -30.79
N THR A 122 5.75 8.49 -31.07
CA THR A 122 7.02 9.23 -31.11
C THR A 122 7.38 9.78 -32.49
N GLY A 123 6.63 9.41 -33.53
CA GLY A 123 6.85 9.85 -34.91
C GLY A 123 8.17 9.35 -35.52
N ARG A 124 8.68 8.19 -35.09
CA ARG A 124 9.96 7.63 -35.52
C ARG A 124 9.91 6.10 -35.60
N GLU A 125 10.26 5.55 -36.77
CA GLU A 125 10.49 4.12 -36.92
C GLU A 125 11.83 3.70 -36.27
N LEU A 126 11.83 2.60 -35.51
CA LEU A 126 13.02 2.08 -34.85
C LEU A 126 13.77 1.13 -35.78
N PRO A 127 15.08 1.34 -36.03
CA PRO A 127 15.83 0.45 -36.90
C PRO A 127 15.92 -0.99 -36.33
N PRO A 128 15.84 -2.02 -37.19
CA PRO A 128 15.80 -3.43 -36.75
C PRO A 128 17.15 -3.96 -36.24
N GLY A 129 17.07 -5.04 -35.45
CA GLY A 129 18.22 -5.70 -34.82
C GLY A 129 18.49 -5.25 -33.38
N ARG A 130 19.61 -5.71 -32.82
CA ARG A 130 20.10 -5.37 -31.46
C ARG A 130 21.29 -4.39 -31.53
N MET A 131 21.40 -3.46 -30.57
CA MET A 131 22.54 -2.53 -30.41
C MET A 131 23.03 -2.45 -28.95
N ASP A 132 24.19 -1.82 -28.74
CA ASP A 132 24.95 -1.78 -27.47
C ASP A 132 25.47 -0.32 -27.14
N VAL A 133 25.04 0.37 -26.05
CA VAL A 133 25.20 1.88 -25.82
C VAL A 133 25.38 2.40 -24.32
N LYS A 134 24.53 3.31 -23.72
CA LYS A 134 24.37 3.68 -22.23
C LYS A 134 22.94 3.90 -21.51
N SER A 135 22.38 3.05 -20.61
CA SER A 135 20.91 2.87 -20.25
C SER A 135 20.04 3.99 -19.58
N LEU A 136 18.67 3.90 -19.71
CA LEU A 136 17.67 4.84 -19.12
C LEU A 136 17.32 4.59 -17.64
N GLY A 137 17.08 3.34 -17.18
CA GLY A 137 16.89 3.06 -15.75
C GLY A 137 18.12 3.42 -14.89
N GLN A 138 19.27 3.58 -15.55
CA GLN A 138 20.55 3.95 -14.97
C GLN A 138 20.81 5.47 -14.91
N LEU A 139 19.90 6.30 -15.44
CA LEU A 139 19.98 7.76 -15.39
C LEU A 139 19.50 8.36 -14.06
N LEU A 140 18.61 7.65 -13.35
CA LEU A 140 18.06 8.10 -12.05
C LEU A 140 18.97 7.79 -10.85
N ASN A 141 19.83 6.77 -10.96
CA ASN A 141 20.76 6.36 -9.92
C ASN A 141 22.20 6.23 -10.48
N GLU A 142 22.98 7.30 -10.32
CA GLU A 142 24.44 7.17 -10.35
C GLU A 142 24.86 6.08 -9.37
N ALA A 143 25.80 5.21 -9.75
CA ALA A 143 26.44 4.30 -8.80
C ALA A 143 27.29 5.15 -7.85
N GLY A 144 26.66 5.61 -6.76
CA GLY A 144 27.11 6.76 -5.96
C GLY A 144 28.36 6.54 -5.12
N GLY A 145 29.27 5.65 -5.53
CA GLY A 145 30.57 5.39 -4.93
C GLY A 145 31.43 6.64 -4.95
N SER A 146 32.02 6.93 -3.78
CA SER A 146 32.91 8.05 -3.55
C SER A 146 34.36 7.58 -3.58
N HIS A 147 35.29 8.49 -3.88
CA HIS A 147 36.70 8.14 -3.95
C HIS A 147 37.28 7.84 -2.56
N ARG A 148 38.27 6.95 -2.52
CA ARG A 148 39.10 6.66 -1.34
C ARG A 148 40.53 7.05 -1.65
N SER A 149 41.24 7.56 -0.65
CA SER A 149 42.64 7.97 -0.79
C SER A 149 43.59 6.79 -0.95
N LEU A 150 44.76 7.04 -1.54
CA LEU A 150 45.86 6.08 -1.58
C LEU A 150 46.29 5.68 -0.15
N LEU A 151 46.22 6.63 0.80
CA LEU A 151 46.40 6.36 2.23
C LEU A 151 45.44 5.28 2.75
N TRP A 152 44.14 5.35 2.41
CA TRP A 152 43.16 4.33 2.83
C TRP A 152 43.53 2.94 2.30
N TYR A 153 43.84 2.82 1.00
CA TYR A 153 44.27 1.54 0.42
C TYR A 153 45.61 1.05 0.99
N THR A 154 46.48 1.94 1.44
CA THR A 154 47.71 1.59 2.18
C THR A 154 47.38 0.98 3.54
N CYS A 155 46.37 1.50 4.26
CA CYS A 155 45.87 0.86 5.47
C CYS A 155 45.27 -0.53 5.17
N ILE A 156 44.47 -0.68 4.10
CA ILE A 156 43.93 -1.97 3.67
C ILE A 156 45.03 -2.97 3.31
N PHE A 157 46.14 -2.51 2.71
CA PHE A 157 47.32 -3.35 2.43
C PHE A 157 47.96 -3.90 3.71
N VAL A 158 48.12 -3.06 4.74
CA VAL A 158 48.65 -3.49 6.05
C VAL A 158 47.70 -4.48 6.72
N VAL A 159 46.40 -4.19 6.74
CA VAL A 159 45.37 -5.09 7.31
C VAL A 159 45.33 -6.43 6.57
N ASP A 160 45.45 -6.44 5.25
CA ASP A 160 45.53 -7.66 4.43
C ASP A 160 46.78 -8.49 4.74
N THR A 161 47.93 -7.84 4.89
CA THR A 161 49.19 -8.50 5.26
C THR A 161 49.09 -9.11 6.66
N MET A 162 48.48 -8.39 7.61
CA MET A 162 48.19 -8.92 8.95
C MET A 162 47.18 -10.08 8.92
N MET A 163 46.15 -10.02 8.08
CA MET A 163 45.20 -11.12 7.86
C MET A 163 45.92 -12.35 7.33
N TYR A 164 46.76 -12.18 6.31
CA TYR A 164 47.54 -13.27 5.72
C TYR A 164 48.43 -13.97 6.74
N CYS A 165 49.20 -13.21 7.54
CA CYS A 165 50.03 -13.77 8.61
C CYS A 165 49.20 -14.50 9.69
N LYS A 166 48.06 -13.95 10.10
CA LYS A 166 47.16 -14.58 11.09
C LYS A 166 46.54 -15.88 10.58
N MET A 167 46.10 -15.91 9.32
CA MET A 167 45.48 -17.08 8.70
C MET A 167 46.51 -18.21 8.49
N LEU A 168 47.73 -17.89 8.03
CA LEU A 168 48.83 -18.85 7.97
C LEU A 168 49.19 -19.42 9.36
N TYR A 169 49.29 -18.55 10.38
CA TYR A 169 49.55 -18.98 11.76
C TYR A 169 48.43 -19.88 12.32
N SER A 170 47.21 -19.73 11.81
CA SER A 170 46.04 -20.55 12.16
C SER A 170 45.85 -21.76 11.24
N GLY A 171 46.88 -22.18 10.49
CA GLY A 171 46.88 -23.40 9.68
C GLY A 171 46.18 -23.32 8.31
N PHE A 172 45.69 -22.16 7.90
CA PHE A 172 44.99 -22.02 6.60
C PHE A 172 45.97 -21.83 5.44
N HIS A 173 45.63 -22.40 4.29
CA HIS A 173 46.35 -22.21 3.03
C HIS A 173 45.58 -21.26 2.09
N PHE A 174 46.29 -20.29 1.51
CA PHE A 174 45.72 -19.33 0.56
C PHE A 174 45.76 -19.88 -0.87
N HIS A 175 44.59 -20.10 -1.48
CA HIS A 175 44.45 -20.51 -2.88
C HIS A 175 44.26 -19.29 -3.78
N ARG A 176 45.19 -19.10 -4.71
CA ARG A 176 45.24 -17.92 -5.60
C ARG A 176 44.75 -18.18 -7.02
N ASN A 177 44.38 -17.10 -7.69
CA ASN A 177 44.09 -17.10 -9.12
C ASN A 177 45.38 -17.12 -9.98
N SER A 178 45.21 -17.05 -11.31
CA SER A 178 46.31 -16.83 -12.25
C SER A 178 47.12 -15.57 -11.90
N LEU A 179 48.45 -15.64 -12.06
CA LEU A 179 49.36 -14.51 -11.83
C LEU A 179 49.07 -13.31 -12.74
N SER A 180 48.47 -13.53 -13.91
CA SER A 180 48.01 -12.44 -14.80
C SER A 180 46.97 -11.52 -14.16
N ARG A 181 46.24 -12.00 -13.13
CA ARG A 181 45.26 -11.19 -12.37
C ARG A 181 45.87 -10.45 -11.17
N PHE A 182 47.16 -10.61 -10.87
CA PHE A 182 47.84 -9.91 -9.77
C PHE A 182 47.62 -8.39 -9.84
N PHE A 183 47.73 -7.82 -11.04
CA PHE A 183 47.54 -6.38 -11.28
C PHE A 183 46.06 -5.94 -11.36
N THR A 184 45.10 -6.86 -11.30
CA THR A 184 43.65 -6.54 -11.34
C THR A 184 43.00 -6.36 -9.97
N VAL A 185 43.79 -6.42 -8.90
CA VAL A 185 43.34 -6.18 -7.52
C VAL A 185 44.24 -5.12 -6.88
N PHE A 186 43.65 -4.03 -6.41
CA PHE A 186 44.36 -2.99 -5.68
C PHE A 186 43.74 -2.76 -4.28
N PRO A 187 44.54 -2.68 -3.19
CA PRO A 187 46.00 -2.76 -3.16
C PRO A 187 46.51 -4.15 -3.58
N PHE A 188 47.70 -4.18 -4.18
CA PHE A 188 48.34 -5.43 -4.62
C PHE A 188 48.58 -6.35 -3.43
N ARG A 189 48.52 -7.67 -3.66
CA ARG A 189 48.65 -8.70 -2.62
C ARG A 189 49.91 -9.54 -2.84
N PRO A 190 51.12 -9.11 -2.39
CA PRO A 190 52.37 -9.85 -2.54
C PRO A 190 52.30 -11.35 -2.17
N PRO A 191 51.51 -11.79 -1.17
CA PRO A 191 51.35 -13.22 -0.88
C PRO A 191 50.81 -14.07 -2.04
N THR A 192 50.13 -13.46 -3.01
CA THR A 192 49.70 -14.07 -4.28
C THR A 192 50.89 -14.54 -5.14
N ILE A 193 52.08 -13.98 -4.95
CA ILE A 193 53.30 -14.44 -5.64
C ILE A 193 53.92 -15.63 -4.88
N LEU A 194 53.77 -15.64 -3.55
CA LEU A 194 54.42 -16.59 -2.65
C LEU A 194 53.69 -17.95 -2.53
N THR A 195 52.36 -17.99 -2.67
CA THR A 195 51.62 -19.26 -2.56
C THR A 195 51.72 -20.13 -3.83
N THR A 196 51.92 -21.42 -3.61
CA THR A 196 51.90 -22.47 -4.65
C THR A 196 50.50 -22.99 -4.95
N TYR A 197 49.57 -22.87 -4.00
CA TYR A 197 48.19 -23.37 -4.11
C TYR A 197 47.36 -22.53 -5.07
N ARG A 198 46.75 -23.17 -6.07
CA ARG A 198 45.89 -22.52 -7.06
C ARG A 198 44.42 -22.74 -6.75
N SER A 199 43.60 -21.73 -7.03
CA SER A 199 42.14 -21.85 -7.11
C SER A 199 41.77 -22.53 -8.43
N PRO A 200 40.78 -23.46 -8.46
CA PRO A 200 40.20 -23.93 -9.72
C PRO A 200 39.34 -22.84 -10.37
N ALA A 201 38.71 -21.98 -9.56
CA ALA A 201 37.82 -20.92 -10.00
C ALA A 201 38.55 -19.77 -10.72
N ARG A 202 37.86 -19.13 -11.66
CA ARG A 202 38.43 -18.11 -12.55
C ARG A 202 38.60 -16.73 -11.89
N HIS A 203 37.80 -16.40 -10.88
CA HIS A 203 37.80 -15.12 -10.17
C HIS A 203 37.87 -15.27 -8.64
N LEU A 204 37.28 -16.30 -8.04
CA LEU A 204 37.26 -16.48 -6.59
C LEU A 204 38.60 -16.99 -6.01
N THR A 205 39.17 -16.20 -5.10
CA THR A 205 40.24 -16.64 -4.17
C THR A 205 39.64 -17.04 -2.83
N TYR A 206 40.25 -18.00 -2.15
CA TYR A 206 39.78 -18.49 -0.86
C TYR A 206 40.92 -18.97 0.03
N TRP A 207 40.62 -19.08 1.31
CA TRP A 207 41.45 -19.74 2.30
C TRP A 207 40.89 -21.11 2.61
N HIS A 208 41.75 -22.11 2.74
CA HIS A 208 41.34 -23.50 2.95
C HIS A 208 42.19 -24.17 4.03
N ARG A 209 41.53 -24.78 5.02
CA ARG A 209 42.08 -25.81 5.89
C ARG A 209 41.52 -27.17 5.45
N ARG A 210 42.40 -28.16 5.34
CA ARG A 210 42.08 -29.49 4.79
C ARG A 210 41.06 -30.23 5.65
N HIS A 211 40.02 -30.78 5.02
CA HIS A 211 39.11 -31.70 5.68
C HIS A 211 39.69 -33.12 5.78
N THR A 212 39.62 -33.71 6.98
CA THR A 212 40.03 -35.12 7.22
C THR A 212 39.10 -35.88 8.18
N SER A 213 38.26 -35.20 8.98
CA SER A 213 37.22 -35.78 9.84
C SER A 213 36.32 -36.73 9.04
N ARG A 214 35.84 -37.80 9.69
CA ARG A 214 34.85 -38.72 9.14
C ARG A 214 33.46 -38.58 9.75
N THR A 215 33.35 -37.92 10.91
CA THR A 215 32.07 -37.81 11.64
C THR A 215 31.41 -36.44 11.52
N ARG A 216 32.16 -35.40 11.14
CA ARG A 216 31.71 -34.01 11.10
C ARG A 216 31.79 -33.45 9.68
N LEU A 217 30.85 -32.58 9.34
CA LEU A 217 30.82 -31.91 8.03
C LEU A 217 31.84 -30.76 7.97
N PRO A 218 32.45 -30.51 6.79
CA PRO A 218 33.30 -29.35 6.57
C PRO A 218 32.48 -28.06 6.50
N VAL A 219 33.13 -26.90 6.65
CA VAL A 219 32.48 -25.59 6.77
C VAL A 219 32.82 -24.68 5.59
N LEU A 220 31.80 -24.17 4.91
CA LEU A 220 31.93 -23.08 3.93
C LEU A 220 31.56 -21.75 4.61
N PHE A 221 32.52 -20.84 4.72
CA PHE A 221 32.36 -19.52 5.32
C PHE A 221 32.34 -18.41 4.26
N ILE A 222 31.33 -17.53 4.32
CA ILE A 222 31.14 -16.39 3.40
C ILE A 222 31.01 -15.09 4.21
N HIS A 223 31.93 -14.14 3.98
CA HIS A 223 31.95 -12.88 4.73
C HIS A 223 30.98 -11.81 4.20
N GLY A 224 30.67 -10.84 5.07
CA GLY A 224 29.91 -9.63 4.73
C GLY A 224 30.79 -8.46 4.28
N ILE A 225 30.14 -7.34 3.90
CA ILE A 225 30.82 -6.10 3.48
C ILE A 225 31.80 -5.62 4.55
N GLY A 226 33.02 -5.23 4.14
CA GLY A 226 34.03 -4.67 5.03
C GLY A 226 35.45 -4.87 4.53
N VAL A 227 36.43 -4.95 5.43
CA VAL A 227 37.87 -5.08 5.10
C VAL A 227 38.31 -6.53 4.82
N GLY A 228 37.50 -7.27 4.07
CA GLY A 228 37.72 -8.68 3.75
C GLY A 228 37.67 -9.59 5.00
N LEU A 229 38.48 -10.65 5.02
CA LEU A 229 38.44 -11.68 6.07
C LEU A 229 39.07 -11.28 7.42
N TYR A 230 39.74 -10.12 7.53
CA TYR A 230 40.47 -9.74 8.76
C TYR A 230 39.63 -9.78 10.06
N PRO A 231 38.38 -9.26 10.11
CA PRO A 231 37.57 -9.28 11.33
C PRO A 231 37.25 -10.69 11.82
N TYR A 232 37.18 -11.66 10.91
CA TYR A 232 36.81 -13.04 11.18
C TYR A 232 38.02 -13.93 11.49
N THR A 233 39.25 -13.42 11.44
CA THR A 233 40.46 -14.20 11.75
C THR A 233 40.43 -14.81 13.16
N SER A 234 39.94 -14.08 14.16
CA SER A 234 39.73 -14.62 15.51
C SER A 234 38.61 -15.65 15.52
N PHE A 235 37.47 -15.37 14.89
CA PHE A 235 36.32 -16.28 14.82
C PHE A 235 36.69 -17.63 14.17
N LEU A 236 37.39 -17.61 13.02
CA LEU A 236 37.80 -18.83 12.32
C LEU A 236 38.79 -19.65 13.16
N ARG A 237 39.73 -19.00 13.87
CA ARG A 237 40.68 -19.66 14.79
C ARG A 237 40.03 -20.19 16.07
N ASP A 238 39.00 -19.53 16.57
CA ASP A 238 38.35 -19.92 17.82
C ASP A 238 37.28 -21.00 17.56
N LEU A 239 36.57 -20.93 16.42
CA LEU A 239 35.78 -22.02 15.86
C LEU A 239 36.61 -23.30 15.71
N ASP A 240 37.81 -23.16 15.13
CA ASP A 240 38.77 -24.24 14.95
C ASP A 240 39.17 -24.93 16.27
N LYS A 241 39.56 -24.14 17.29
CA LYS A 241 39.89 -24.66 18.62
C LYS A 241 38.73 -25.37 19.32
N GLU A 242 37.50 -24.88 19.19
CA GLU A 242 36.34 -25.55 19.79
C GLU A 242 35.96 -26.82 19.02
N LEU A 243 36.19 -26.88 17.71
CA LEU A 243 36.05 -28.12 16.94
C LEU A 243 37.09 -29.16 17.39
N GLU A 244 38.33 -28.78 17.66
CA GLU A 244 39.38 -29.70 18.15
C GLU A 244 39.17 -30.16 19.60
N ARG A 245 38.61 -29.32 20.49
CA ARG A 245 38.45 -29.59 21.94
C ARG A 245 37.68 -30.85 22.33
N GLY A 246 36.88 -31.41 21.42
CA GLY A 246 36.10 -32.63 21.63
C GLY A 246 36.45 -33.77 20.67
N ALA A 247 37.63 -33.76 20.05
CA ALA A 247 38.05 -34.72 19.03
C ALA A 247 39.32 -35.48 19.46
N THR A 248 39.16 -36.52 20.28
CA THR A 248 40.30 -37.40 20.66
C THR A 248 40.65 -38.43 19.58
N ASP A 249 39.68 -38.84 18.75
CA ASP A 249 39.82 -39.93 17.77
C ASP A 249 39.30 -39.58 16.35
N ASP A 250 38.75 -38.37 16.14
CA ASP A 250 38.31 -37.91 14.81
C ASP A 250 39.27 -36.83 14.28
N ASN A 251 39.56 -36.86 12.98
CA ASN A 251 40.54 -35.95 12.39
C ASN A 251 39.97 -34.52 12.20
N GLU A 252 40.74 -33.64 11.55
CA GLU A 252 40.42 -32.21 11.42
C GLU A 252 39.19 -31.91 10.55
N VAL A 253 38.38 -30.93 11.00
CA VAL A 253 37.28 -30.37 10.20
C VAL A 253 37.85 -29.37 9.19
N GLY A 254 37.47 -29.51 7.92
CA GLY A 254 37.94 -28.60 6.88
C GLY A 254 37.12 -27.33 6.83
N ILE A 255 37.76 -26.21 6.54
CA ILE A 255 37.13 -24.89 6.47
C ILE A 255 37.57 -24.20 5.19
N ILE A 256 36.61 -23.76 4.36
CA ILE A 256 36.84 -22.89 3.20
C ILE A 256 36.25 -21.53 3.53
N ALA A 257 37.09 -20.52 3.68
CA ALA A 257 36.67 -19.13 3.82
C ALA A 257 36.84 -18.44 2.46
N LEU A 258 35.72 -18.17 1.79
CA LEU A 258 35.69 -17.42 0.52
C LEU A 258 35.99 -15.95 0.79
N GLU A 259 36.80 -15.29 -0.05
CA GLU A 259 37.05 -13.84 0.01
C GLU A 259 36.46 -13.16 -1.25
N ILE A 260 35.34 -12.46 -1.06
CA ILE A 260 34.56 -11.82 -2.12
C ILE A 260 35.16 -10.42 -2.37
N MET A 261 36.10 -10.34 -3.31
CA MET A 261 36.88 -9.11 -3.60
C MET A 261 36.04 -7.83 -3.75
N PRO A 262 34.90 -7.81 -4.50
CA PRO A 262 34.15 -6.59 -4.76
C PRO A 262 33.48 -5.96 -3.54
N ILE A 263 33.32 -6.70 -2.42
CA ILE A 263 32.76 -6.18 -1.16
C ILE A 263 33.83 -6.02 -0.05
N SER A 264 35.11 -6.15 -0.40
CA SER A 264 36.25 -6.19 0.53
C SER A 264 36.99 -4.85 0.68
N SER A 265 36.36 -3.72 0.33
CA SER A 265 36.98 -2.37 0.27
C SER A 265 38.24 -2.31 -0.62
N ARG A 266 38.17 -2.92 -1.81
CA ARG A 266 39.26 -3.00 -2.80
C ARG A 266 38.79 -2.55 -4.18
N ILE A 267 39.72 -2.03 -4.97
CA ILE A 267 39.51 -1.84 -6.40
C ILE A 267 39.78 -3.17 -7.09
N THR A 268 38.78 -3.71 -7.78
CA THR A 268 38.85 -5.03 -8.43
C THR A 268 37.84 -5.14 -9.58
N HIS A 269 37.64 -6.35 -10.11
CA HIS A 269 36.60 -6.62 -11.10
C HIS A 269 35.19 -6.36 -10.53
N PRO A 270 34.17 -6.13 -11.37
CA PRO A 270 32.78 -6.04 -10.93
C PRO A 270 32.32 -7.30 -10.17
N ALA A 271 31.30 -7.15 -9.33
CA ALA A 271 30.60 -8.30 -8.75
C ALA A 271 30.11 -9.26 -9.84
N LEU A 272 30.35 -10.56 -9.60
CA LEU A 272 29.98 -11.65 -10.50
C LEU A 272 28.44 -11.78 -10.57
N GLU A 273 27.95 -12.30 -11.69
CA GLU A 273 26.55 -12.68 -11.83
C GLU A 273 26.26 -13.95 -11.02
N LYS A 274 24.98 -14.11 -10.62
CA LYS A 274 24.50 -15.20 -9.75
C LYS A 274 25.02 -16.58 -10.20
N ASP A 275 24.79 -16.93 -11.45
CA ASP A 275 25.10 -18.27 -11.97
C ASP A 275 26.61 -18.51 -12.06
N VAL A 276 27.38 -17.47 -12.43
CA VAL A 276 28.85 -17.51 -12.45
C VAL A 276 29.41 -17.68 -11.03
N MET A 277 28.83 -16.99 -10.04
CA MET A 277 29.24 -17.11 -8.64
C MET A 277 28.93 -18.51 -8.07
N ILE A 278 27.74 -19.04 -8.32
CA ILE A 278 27.37 -20.41 -7.94
C ILE A 278 28.32 -21.42 -8.60
N HIS A 279 28.59 -21.27 -9.91
CA HIS A 279 29.47 -22.15 -10.65
C HIS A 279 30.90 -22.17 -10.09
N GLU A 280 31.52 -21.01 -9.86
CA GLU A 280 32.87 -20.93 -9.30
C GLU A 280 32.97 -21.47 -7.87
N ILE A 281 31.93 -21.26 -7.03
CA ILE A 281 31.87 -21.87 -5.69
C ILE A 281 31.76 -23.40 -5.81
N MET A 282 30.95 -23.90 -6.75
CA MET A 282 30.80 -25.33 -7.01
C MET A 282 32.05 -25.99 -7.57
N GLU A 283 32.85 -25.31 -8.40
CA GLU A 283 34.18 -25.78 -8.82
C GLU A 283 35.12 -25.97 -7.61
N ILE A 284 35.13 -25.01 -6.67
CA ILE A 284 35.94 -25.08 -5.45
C ILE A 284 35.51 -26.26 -4.56
N ILE A 285 34.21 -26.41 -4.31
CA ILE A 285 33.64 -27.50 -3.49
C ILE A 285 33.97 -28.87 -4.11
N ARG A 286 33.78 -29.03 -5.43
CA ARG A 286 34.10 -30.27 -6.15
C ARG A 286 35.59 -30.58 -6.16
N TYR A 287 36.46 -29.57 -6.30
CA TYR A 287 37.92 -29.72 -6.27
C TYR A 287 38.43 -30.29 -4.94
N HIS A 288 37.80 -29.93 -3.81
CA HIS A 288 38.12 -30.49 -2.49
C HIS A 288 37.32 -31.75 -2.13
N GLY A 289 36.45 -32.24 -3.03
CA GLY A 289 35.70 -33.49 -2.86
C GLY A 289 34.59 -33.44 -1.81
N TRP A 290 34.03 -32.26 -1.52
CA TRP A 290 32.99 -32.10 -0.50
C TRP A 290 31.61 -32.51 -1.04
N SER A 291 31.01 -33.54 -0.45
CA SER A 291 29.67 -34.04 -0.81
C SER A 291 28.53 -33.42 0.02
N ARG A 292 28.81 -33.03 1.27
CA ARG A 292 27.92 -32.19 2.11
C ARG A 292 28.78 -31.24 2.95
N PHE A 293 28.27 -30.05 3.28
CA PHE A 293 28.98 -29.06 4.09
C PHE A 293 28.03 -28.18 4.92
N VAL A 294 28.55 -27.57 5.99
CA VAL A 294 27.86 -26.54 6.79
C VAL A 294 28.07 -25.18 6.13
N LEU A 295 27.00 -24.42 5.93
CA LEU A 295 27.07 -23.07 5.33
C LEU A 295 27.00 -22.00 6.42
N VAL A 296 28.06 -21.19 6.55
CA VAL A 296 28.14 -20.07 7.49
C VAL A 296 28.26 -18.77 6.69
N SER A 297 27.37 -17.81 6.95
CA SER A 297 27.40 -16.51 6.24
C SER A 297 27.14 -15.33 7.16
N HIS A 298 27.77 -14.19 6.88
CA HIS A 298 27.58 -12.95 7.64
C HIS A 298 27.12 -11.79 6.74
N SER A 299 26.11 -11.02 7.17
CA SER A 299 25.63 -9.81 6.48
C SER A 299 25.43 -10.05 4.97
N TYR A 300 26.09 -9.31 4.07
CA TYR A 300 26.00 -9.53 2.62
C TYR A 300 26.34 -10.96 2.17
N GLY A 301 27.12 -11.74 2.93
CA GLY A 301 27.36 -13.15 2.63
C GLY A 301 26.07 -13.98 2.58
N SER A 302 25.03 -13.58 3.33
CA SER A 302 23.69 -14.21 3.29
C SER A 302 23.02 -14.13 1.91
N ILE A 303 23.38 -13.14 1.09
CA ILE A 303 22.93 -12.98 -0.29
C ILE A 303 23.50 -14.08 -1.19
N ILE A 304 24.77 -14.44 -0.98
CA ILE A 304 25.42 -15.54 -1.71
C ILE A 304 24.87 -16.87 -1.21
N ALA A 305 24.62 -17.01 0.09
CA ALA A 305 23.92 -18.16 0.66
C ALA A 305 22.51 -18.36 0.06
N ALA A 306 21.72 -17.29 -0.09
CA ALA A 306 20.40 -17.33 -0.75
C ALA A 306 20.50 -17.87 -2.18
N ASN A 307 21.49 -17.40 -2.93
CA ASN A 307 21.73 -17.84 -4.30
C ASN A 307 22.18 -19.31 -4.40
N LEU A 308 22.96 -19.80 -3.43
CA LEU A 308 23.33 -21.21 -3.32
C LEU A 308 22.17 -22.11 -2.86
N LEU A 309 21.27 -21.61 -2.02
CA LEU A 309 20.07 -22.32 -1.57
C LEU A 309 19.03 -22.50 -2.67
N LYS A 310 18.87 -21.50 -3.55
CA LYS A 310 17.91 -21.52 -4.66
C LYS A 310 18.43 -22.16 -5.94
N SER A 311 19.58 -22.83 -5.90
CA SER A 311 20.16 -23.50 -7.07
C SER A 311 20.22 -25.00 -6.86
N ASP A 312 19.60 -25.76 -7.77
CA ASP A 312 19.51 -27.21 -7.74
C ASP A 312 20.89 -27.90 -7.68
N GLN A 313 21.95 -27.23 -8.13
CA GLN A 313 23.32 -27.77 -8.12
C GLN A 313 23.99 -27.73 -6.74
N SER A 314 23.63 -26.77 -5.88
CA SER A 314 24.26 -26.52 -4.57
C SER A 314 23.33 -26.80 -3.40
N ALA A 315 22.02 -26.59 -3.56
CA ALA A 315 21.02 -26.77 -2.50
C ALA A 315 21.06 -28.14 -1.79
N PRO A 316 21.27 -29.29 -2.48
CA PRO A 316 21.32 -30.61 -1.84
C PRO A 316 22.61 -30.87 -1.03
N LEU A 317 23.68 -30.14 -1.32
CA LEU A 317 24.99 -30.31 -0.68
C LEU A 317 25.10 -29.49 0.63
N ILE A 318 24.25 -28.49 0.79
CA ILE A 318 24.20 -27.64 1.99
C ILE A 318 23.45 -28.39 3.10
N GLY A 319 24.16 -28.70 4.19
CA GLY A 319 23.61 -29.29 5.41
C GLY A 319 23.13 -28.21 6.40
N PRO A 320 23.55 -28.28 7.68
CA PRO A 320 23.26 -27.24 8.67
C PRO A 320 23.76 -25.86 8.23
N MET A 321 23.11 -24.81 8.75
CA MET A 321 23.40 -23.42 8.35
C MET A 321 23.49 -22.48 9.54
N VAL A 322 24.39 -21.50 9.44
CA VAL A 322 24.52 -20.41 10.40
C VAL A 322 24.51 -19.07 9.67
N PHE A 323 23.50 -18.25 9.96
CA PHE A 323 23.40 -16.88 9.48
C PHE A 323 23.74 -15.93 10.62
N ILE A 324 24.66 -14.99 10.37
CA ILE A 324 25.08 -13.96 11.32
C ILE A 324 24.67 -12.61 10.73
N ASP A 325 23.80 -11.86 11.40
CA ASP A 325 23.22 -10.60 10.93
C ASP A 325 22.79 -10.63 9.44
N PRO A 326 21.97 -11.60 9.01
CA PRO A 326 21.59 -11.77 7.59
C PRO A 326 20.74 -10.62 7.06
N VAL A 327 21.09 -10.14 5.87
CA VAL A 327 20.34 -9.11 5.13
C VAL A 327 19.27 -9.74 4.22
N SER A 328 19.32 -11.05 3.99
CA SER A 328 18.43 -11.78 3.08
C SER A 328 17.02 -12.06 3.62
N PHE A 329 16.78 -11.98 4.92
CA PHE A 329 15.43 -12.16 5.48
C PHE A 329 14.66 -10.84 5.48
N LEU A 330 13.37 -10.89 5.12
CA LEU A 330 12.47 -9.72 5.04
C LEU A 330 12.99 -8.57 4.17
N LEU A 331 13.88 -8.86 3.21
CA LEU A 331 14.49 -7.89 2.29
C LEU A 331 13.47 -7.14 1.41
N HIS A 332 12.23 -7.63 1.32
CA HIS A 332 11.11 -6.97 0.66
C HIS A 332 10.47 -5.82 1.47
N LEU A 333 10.80 -5.67 2.76
CA LEU A 333 10.27 -4.58 3.57
C LEU A 333 10.83 -3.22 3.10
N PRO A 334 9.98 -2.18 2.97
CA PRO A 334 10.40 -0.88 2.45
C PRO A 334 11.48 -0.22 3.33
N ASP A 335 11.43 -0.46 4.65
CA ASP A 335 12.41 0.04 5.59
C ASP A 335 13.81 -0.52 5.35
N VAL A 336 13.94 -1.81 4.99
CA VAL A 336 15.24 -2.43 4.69
C VAL A 336 15.83 -1.83 3.42
N ALA A 337 15.02 -1.69 2.35
CA ALA A 337 15.44 -1.03 1.11
C ALA A 337 15.82 0.44 1.32
N TYR A 338 15.03 1.18 2.10
CA TYR A 338 15.32 2.56 2.48
C TYR A 338 16.60 2.67 3.30
N ASN A 339 16.77 1.86 4.35
CA ASN A 339 17.97 1.85 5.21
C ASN A 339 19.25 1.56 4.42
N PHE A 340 19.18 0.68 3.42
CA PHE A 340 20.33 0.20 2.67
C PHE A 340 20.74 1.13 1.51
N ILE A 341 19.78 1.75 0.81
CA ILE A 341 20.03 2.63 -0.34
C ILE A 341 19.93 4.13 0.00
N ALA A 342 18.85 4.54 0.66
CA ALA A 342 18.36 5.94 0.62
C ALA A 342 18.51 6.71 1.94
N ARG A 343 18.63 6.02 3.08
CA ARG A 343 18.72 6.62 4.41
C ARG A 343 19.94 7.54 4.51
N ARG A 344 19.67 8.80 4.86
CA ARG A 344 20.72 9.78 5.16
C ARG A 344 21.29 9.47 6.55
N PRO A 345 22.62 9.35 6.71
CA PRO A 345 23.21 9.10 8.02
C PRO A 345 23.03 10.30 8.93
N ALA A 346 22.61 10.05 10.18
CA ALA A 346 22.41 11.04 11.23
C ALA A 346 23.32 10.76 12.44
N ARG A 347 23.63 9.49 12.75
CA ARG A 347 24.49 9.08 13.88
C ARG A 347 25.91 8.71 13.42
N ALA A 348 26.87 8.71 14.35
CA ALA A 348 28.29 8.45 14.05
C ALA A 348 28.51 7.10 13.33
N ASN A 349 27.84 6.04 13.80
CA ASN A 349 27.93 4.69 13.21
C ASN A 349 27.26 4.62 11.83
N GLU A 350 26.19 5.39 11.61
CA GLU A 350 25.53 5.46 10.31
C GLU A 350 26.44 6.15 9.30
N TYR A 351 27.13 7.23 9.70
CA TYR A 351 28.17 7.86 8.87
C TYR A 351 29.34 6.92 8.58
N GLN A 352 29.75 6.09 9.55
CA GLN A 352 30.78 5.07 9.37
C GLN A 352 30.34 4.00 8.35
N LEU A 353 29.16 3.41 8.52
CA LEU A 353 28.61 2.38 7.62
C LEU A 353 28.36 2.94 6.22
N TRP A 354 27.78 4.13 6.12
CA TRP A 354 27.54 4.82 4.86
C TRP A 354 28.84 5.10 4.11
N TYR A 355 29.86 5.66 4.78
CA TYR A 355 31.12 5.99 4.12
C TYR A 355 31.99 4.76 3.82
N PHE A 356 32.26 3.90 4.81
CA PHE A 356 33.20 2.77 4.61
C PHE A 356 32.54 1.52 3.98
N GLY A 357 31.23 1.34 4.13
CA GLY A 357 30.45 0.29 3.49
C GLY A 357 29.83 0.77 2.19
N SER A 358 28.64 1.38 2.25
CA SER A 358 27.76 1.62 1.09
C SER A 358 28.36 2.53 0.01
N LYS A 359 29.32 3.40 0.36
CA LYS A 359 29.97 4.34 -0.57
C LYS A 359 31.31 3.87 -1.12
N ASP A 360 31.80 2.67 -0.77
CA ASP A 360 32.93 2.05 -1.46
C ASP A 360 32.57 1.76 -2.91
N ILE A 361 33.53 1.84 -3.85
CA ILE A 361 33.22 1.74 -5.28
C ILE A 361 32.78 0.34 -5.71
N GLY A 362 33.38 -0.72 -5.13
CA GLY A 362 33.00 -2.10 -5.43
C GLY A 362 31.64 -2.46 -4.83
N VAL A 363 31.43 -2.04 -3.57
CA VAL A 363 30.15 -2.23 -2.86
C VAL A 363 29.03 -1.45 -3.56
N ALA A 364 29.20 -0.16 -3.82
CA ALA A 364 28.18 0.68 -4.47
C ALA A 364 27.79 0.13 -5.84
N HIS A 365 28.75 -0.34 -6.65
CA HIS A 365 28.45 -0.99 -7.92
C HIS A 365 27.71 -2.33 -7.72
N ALA A 366 28.14 -3.17 -6.77
CA ALA A 366 27.45 -4.43 -6.46
C ALA A 366 25.99 -4.20 -6.06
N LEU A 367 25.73 -3.26 -5.13
CA LEU A 367 24.40 -2.92 -4.64
C LEU A 367 23.52 -2.24 -5.70
N ALA A 368 24.08 -1.32 -6.51
CA ALA A 368 23.28 -0.58 -7.49
C ALA A 368 23.06 -1.33 -8.82
N ARG A 369 23.91 -2.32 -9.17
CA ARG A 369 23.92 -2.94 -10.51
C ARG A 369 23.85 -4.47 -10.53
N ARG A 370 24.16 -5.15 -9.44
CA ARG A 370 24.21 -6.64 -9.36
C ARG A 370 23.35 -7.23 -8.24
N PHE A 371 22.55 -6.41 -7.56
CA PHE A 371 21.69 -6.84 -6.46
C PHE A 371 20.23 -6.95 -6.91
N SER A 372 19.71 -8.17 -6.97
CA SER A 372 18.28 -8.41 -7.18
C SER A 372 17.57 -8.44 -5.82
N TRP A 373 16.61 -7.53 -5.62
CA TRP A 373 15.86 -7.44 -4.35
C TRP A 373 14.96 -8.64 -4.08
N VAL A 374 14.52 -9.35 -5.13
CA VAL A 374 13.58 -10.48 -5.04
C VAL A 374 14.33 -11.82 -4.96
N ASP A 375 15.33 -12.04 -5.82
CA ASP A 375 16.04 -13.32 -5.85
C ASP A 375 16.83 -13.60 -4.58
N ASN A 376 17.30 -12.53 -3.93
CA ASN A 376 18.14 -12.58 -2.74
C ASN A 376 17.34 -12.75 -1.42
N ILE A 377 16.00 -12.76 -1.46
CA ILE A 377 15.17 -13.02 -0.27
C ILE A 377 15.32 -14.50 0.11
N ILE A 378 15.58 -14.82 1.38
CA ILE A 378 15.42 -16.19 1.90
C ILE A 378 14.05 -16.27 2.58
N TRP A 379 13.21 -17.19 2.11
CA TRP A 379 11.94 -17.55 2.75
C TRP A 379 12.12 -18.73 3.71
N LYS A 380 11.13 -19.03 4.56
CA LYS A 380 11.21 -20.18 5.49
C LYS A 380 11.31 -21.51 4.73
N GLU A 381 10.67 -21.57 3.58
CA GLU A 381 10.60 -22.73 2.69
C GLU A 381 11.97 -23.03 2.06
N ASP A 382 12.75 -21.99 1.74
CA ASP A 382 14.14 -22.12 1.23
C ASP A 382 15.10 -22.76 2.26
N LEU A 383 14.71 -22.82 3.54
CA LEU A 383 15.48 -23.44 4.62
C LEU A 383 15.28 -24.96 4.73
N ARG A 384 14.45 -25.59 3.87
CA ARG A 384 14.19 -27.04 3.89
C ARG A 384 15.03 -27.84 2.90
N ILE A 385 14.98 -29.16 3.02
CA ILE A 385 15.48 -30.14 2.04
C ILE A 385 14.33 -31.06 1.66
N LYS A 386 14.16 -31.32 0.37
CA LYS A 386 13.36 -32.46 -0.11
C LYS A 386 14.21 -33.72 0.05
N GLY A 387 13.85 -34.61 0.97
CA GLY A 387 14.49 -35.91 1.13
C GLY A 387 14.15 -36.85 -0.04
N ASP A 388 14.90 -37.95 -0.17
CA ASP A 388 14.76 -38.93 -1.26
C ASP A 388 13.34 -39.52 -1.41
N ASN A 389 12.52 -39.44 -0.35
CA ASN A 389 11.13 -39.90 -0.32
C ASN A 389 10.08 -38.80 -0.63
N ASN A 390 10.48 -37.64 -1.18
CA ASN A 390 9.63 -36.44 -1.33
C ASN A 390 9.04 -35.88 -0.02
N GLN A 391 9.55 -36.29 1.14
CA GLN A 391 9.23 -35.67 2.43
C GLN A 391 10.16 -34.47 2.66
N GLU A 392 9.60 -33.35 3.09
CA GLU A 392 10.38 -32.15 3.45
C GLU A 392 10.97 -32.31 4.86
N GLU A 393 12.30 -32.32 4.97
CA GLU A 393 13.01 -32.24 6.25
C GLU A 393 13.53 -30.81 6.46
N ASP A 394 13.32 -30.26 7.66
CA ASP A 394 13.89 -28.98 8.06
C ASP A 394 15.41 -29.08 8.24
N ARG A 395 16.17 -28.10 7.72
CA ARG A 395 17.60 -28.00 8.02
C ARG A 395 17.78 -27.47 9.45
N ASN A 396 18.83 -27.90 10.14
CA ASN A 396 19.28 -27.23 11.35
C ASN A 396 19.83 -25.83 10.98
N VAL A 397 19.05 -24.78 11.24
CA VAL A 397 19.41 -23.38 10.96
C VAL A 397 19.52 -22.59 12.25
N THR A 398 20.69 -21.98 12.45
CA THR A 398 20.92 -21.00 13.52
C THR A 398 20.98 -19.60 12.90
N VAL A 399 20.15 -18.68 13.38
CA VAL A 399 20.22 -17.26 13.01
C VAL A 399 20.64 -16.45 14.23
N VAL A 400 21.76 -15.76 14.13
CA VAL A 400 22.31 -14.85 15.14
C VAL A 400 21.98 -13.43 14.71
N LEU A 401 21.25 -12.70 15.54
CA LEU A 401 20.79 -11.33 15.27
C LEU A 401 21.35 -10.34 16.30
N SER A 402 21.99 -9.29 15.82
CA SER A 402 22.44 -8.15 16.60
C SER A 402 21.26 -7.24 16.95
N GLY A 403 20.94 -7.11 18.24
CA GLY A 403 19.78 -6.35 18.72
C GLY A 403 19.80 -4.83 18.48
N LYS A 404 20.76 -4.30 17.71
CA LYS A 404 20.83 -2.91 17.23
C LYS A 404 21.45 -2.81 15.82
N ASP A 405 21.03 -3.68 14.91
CA ASP A 405 21.33 -3.53 13.48
C ASP A 405 20.72 -2.20 12.94
N LEU A 406 21.38 -1.60 11.93
CA LEU A 406 21.00 -0.31 11.31
C LEU A 406 20.27 -0.49 9.97
N ILE A 407 20.30 -1.69 9.41
CA ILE A 407 19.78 -2.08 8.10
C ILE A 407 18.49 -2.87 8.27
N VAL A 408 18.56 -3.94 9.06
CA VAL A 408 17.49 -4.92 9.28
C VAL A 408 16.92 -4.74 10.68
N ASP A 409 15.60 -4.80 10.84
CA ASP A 409 15.00 -4.89 12.17
C ASP A 409 15.14 -6.32 12.72
N ALA A 410 16.11 -6.48 13.64
CA ALA A 410 16.39 -7.74 14.32
C ALA A 410 15.20 -8.27 15.14
N GLU A 411 14.34 -7.40 15.69
CA GLU A 411 13.16 -7.85 16.42
C GLU A 411 12.11 -8.39 15.43
N THR A 412 11.83 -7.66 14.34
CA THR A 412 10.88 -8.11 13.31
C THR A 412 11.37 -9.37 12.57
N VAL A 413 12.68 -9.53 12.31
CA VAL A 413 13.22 -10.79 11.75
C VAL A 413 13.16 -11.93 12.77
N GLY A 414 13.47 -11.68 14.04
CA GLY A 414 13.32 -12.66 15.12
C GLY A 414 11.86 -13.12 15.27
N GLN A 415 10.92 -12.18 15.21
CA GLN A 415 9.49 -12.46 15.18
C GLN A 415 9.08 -13.22 13.91
N TYR A 416 9.55 -12.86 12.71
CA TYR A 416 9.24 -13.63 11.50
C TYR A 416 9.69 -15.08 11.61
N LEU A 417 10.93 -15.31 12.05
CA LEU A 417 11.50 -16.65 12.20
C LEU A 417 10.77 -17.47 13.28
N MET A 418 10.44 -16.86 14.43
CA MET A 418 9.79 -17.55 15.56
C MET A 418 8.25 -17.60 15.51
N ALA A 419 7.58 -16.71 14.77
CA ALA A 419 6.12 -16.66 14.73
C ALA A 419 5.53 -17.77 13.86
N GLY A 420 5.05 -18.82 14.53
CA GLY A 420 3.62 -19.07 14.62
C GLY A 420 2.77 -19.11 13.35
N VAL A 421 3.30 -19.68 12.26
CA VAL A 421 2.78 -20.92 11.65
C VAL A 421 3.99 -21.68 11.07
N ALA A 422 4.07 -22.98 11.31
CA ALA A 422 5.05 -23.90 10.72
C ALA A 422 4.36 -24.92 9.79
N VAL A 423 5.09 -25.47 8.82
CA VAL A 423 4.56 -26.63 8.08
C VAL A 423 4.69 -27.85 8.97
N GLY A 424 3.59 -28.59 9.11
CA GLY A 424 3.40 -29.56 10.18
C GLY A 424 2.36 -29.11 11.21
N ASP A 425 2.05 -27.81 11.29
CA ASP A 425 0.91 -27.34 12.08
C ASP A 425 -0.41 -27.90 11.50
N PRO A 426 -1.33 -28.38 12.35
CA PRO A 426 -2.55 -29.04 11.89
C PRO A 426 -3.54 -28.03 11.27
N VAL A 427 -3.61 -27.99 9.94
CA VAL A 427 -4.62 -27.21 9.22
C VAL A 427 -5.93 -28.00 9.14
N THR A 428 -6.87 -27.70 10.03
CA THR A 428 -8.23 -28.25 9.97
C THR A 428 -9.10 -27.43 9.03
N GLY A 429 -9.41 -27.98 7.85
CA GLY A 429 -10.40 -27.37 6.96
C GLY A 429 -11.79 -27.39 7.58
N THR A 430 -12.47 -26.23 7.62
CA THR A 430 -13.84 -26.09 8.14
C THR A 430 -14.90 -26.79 7.27
N GLY A 431 -14.56 -27.16 6.04
CA GLY A 431 -15.47 -27.78 5.06
C GLY A 431 -16.55 -26.84 4.53
N GLN A 432 -16.53 -25.57 4.90
CA GLN A 432 -17.52 -24.56 4.50
C GLN A 432 -16.82 -23.32 3.90
N PRO A 433 -17.43 -22.65 2.91
CA PRO A 433 -16.96 -21.34 2.46
C PRO A 433 -17.10 -20.31 3.59
N LEU A 434 -16.50 -19.13 3.40
CA LEU A 434 -16.49 -18.09 4.41
C LEU A 434 -17.90 -17.46 4.60
N THR A 435 -18.56 -17.81 5.70
CA THR A 435 -19.95 -17.44 6.02
C THR A 435 -20.06 -16.19 6.90
N VAL A 436 -21.30 -15.76 7.15
CA VAL A 436 -21.73 -14.82 8.20
C VAL A 436 -22.89 -15.43 9.00
N GLU A 437 -22.95 -15.16 10.32
CA GLU A 437 -24.13 -15.46 11.15
C GLU A 437 -25.14 -14.32 10.99
N LEU A 438 -26.41 -14.63 10.72
CA LEU A 438 -27.49 -13.67 10.51
C LEU A 438 -28.64 -14.00 11.47
N GLY A 439 -29.06 -13.04 12.30
CA GLY A 439 -30.10 -13.27 13.30
C GLY A 439 -30.24 -12.10 14.28
N PRO A 440 -31.19 -12.18 15.24
CA PRO A 440 -31.42 -11.12 16.22
C PRO A 440 -30.15 -10.84 17.05
N GLY A 441 -29.75 -9.58 17.15
CA GLY A 441 -28.52 -9.14 17.83
C GLY A 441 -27.44 -8.54 16.91
N LEU A 442 -27.72 -8.40 15.61
CA LEU A 442 -26.83 -7.68 14.68
C LEU A 442 -26.84 -6.17 14.94
N MET A 443 -27.97 -5.60 15.35
CA MET A 443 -28.15 -4.15 15.45
C MET A 443 -27.56 -3.58 16.74
N GLY A 444 -26.81 -2.48 16.60
CA GLY A 444 -26.04 -1.87 17.68
C GLY A 444 -24.74 -2.59 18.04
N THR A 445 -24.42 -3.69 17.36
CA THR A 445 -23.18 -4.46 17.57
C THR A 445 -22.06 -3.92 16.65
N ILE A 446 -20.83 -3.94 17.16
CA ILE A 446 -19.62 -3.51 16.45
C ILE A 446 -18.77 -4.73 16.13
N TYR A 447 -18.52 -4.96 14.85
CA TYR A 447 -17.82 -6.12 14.32
C TYR A 447 -16.45 -5.76 13.76
N ASP A 448 -15.51 -6.71 13.79
CA ASP A 448 -14.34 -6.68 12.92
C ASP A 448 -14.70 -7.14 11.48
N GLY A 449 -13.73 -7.08 10.55
CA GLY A 449 -13.96 -7.49 9.17
C GLY A 449 -14.50 -8.93 9.03
N THR A 450 -14.05 -9.85 9.89
CA THR A 450 -14.49 -11.26 9.94
C THR A 450 -15.82 -11.49 10.67
N GLN A 451 -16.54 -10.44 11.09
CA GLN A 451 -17.79 -10.51 11.86
C GLN A 451 -17.61 -10.95 13.33
N ARG A 452 -16.43 -10.76 13.95
CA ARG A 452 -16.25 -11.00 15.40
C ARG A 452 -16.55 -9.72 16.19
N PRO A 453 -17.35 -9.76 17.27
CA PRO A 453 -17.75 -8.56 18.00
C PRO A 453 -16.60 -8.01 18.86
N LEU A 454 -16.22 -6.75 18.62
CA LEU A 454 -15.05 -6.13 19.27
C LEU A 454 -15.22 -5.99 20.79
N GLU A 455 -16.43 -5.74 21.26
CA GLU A 455 -16.74 -5.65 22.70
C GLU A 455 -16.52 -7.00 23.43
N ALA A 456 -16.90 -8.11 22.80
CA ALA A 456 -16.71 -9.45 23.36
C ALA A 456 -15.22 -9.87 23.36
N ILE A 457 -14.49 -9.52 22.30
CA ILE A 457 -13.02 -9.66 22.22
C ILE A 457 -12.36 -8.91 23.40
N LEU A 458 -12.73 -7.64 23.61
CA LEU A 458 -12.22 -6.82 24.71
C LEU A 458 -12.55 -7.43 26.09
N TYR A 459 -13.78 -7.89 26.30
CA TYR A 459 -14.20 -8.52 27.56
C TYR A 459 -13.45 -9.82 27.87
N LEU A 460 -13.24 -10.67 26.85
CA LEU A 460 -12.61 -11.98 26.98
C LEU A 460 -11.10 -11.88 27.24
N ILE A 461 -10.40 -11.01 26.52
CA ILE A 461 -8.93 -10.89 26.61
C ILE A 461 -8.51 -9.88 27.69
N ARG A 462 -9.35 -8.88 27.98
CA ARG A 462 -9.04 -7.73 28.86
C ARG A 462 -7.80 -6.94 28.40
N SER A 463 -7.62 -6.82 27.10
CA SER A 463 -6.55 -6.05 26.46
C SER A 463 -7.11 -5.14 25.37
N ILE A 464 -6.45 -3.99 25.16
CA ILE A 464 -6.72 -3.08 24.05
C ILE A 464 -6.19 -3.59 22.69
N TYR A 465 -5.38 -4.65 22.70
CA TYR A 465 -4.82 -5.26 21.49
C TYR A 465 -5.55 -6.56 21.13
N ILE A 466 -5.84 -6.74 19.84
CA ILE A 466 -6.45 -7.97 19.31
C ILE A 466 -5.33 -9.01 19.07
N PRO A 467 -5.31 -10.16 19.78
CA PRO A 467 -4.35 -11.22 19.57
C PRO A 467 -4.69 -12.03 18.30
N ARG A 468 -3.68 -12.70 17.74
CA ARG A 468 -3.89 -13.62 16.61
C ARG A 468 -4.52 -14.93 17.10
N GLY A 469 -5.39 -15.52 16.28
CA GLY A 469 -6.01 -16.82 16.57
C GLY A 469 -7.22 -16.80 17.52
N ILE A 470 -7.73 -15.64 17.93
CA ILE A 470 -8.98 -15.58 18.71
C ILE A 470 -10.21 -15.94 17.86
N ASP A 471 -11.05 -16.82 18.40
CA ASP A 471 -12.38 -17.17 17.87
C ASP A 471 -13.47 -16.78 18.89
N VAL A 472 -14.50 -16.09 18.42
CA VAL A 472 -15.62 -15.54 19.20
C VAL A 472 -16.86 -15.55 18.29
N PRO A 473 -18.02 -16.05 18.75
CA PRO A 473 -19.25 -16.08 17.94
C PRO A 473 -19.74 -14.67 17.58
N ALA A 474 -20.34 -14.52 16.41
CA ALA A 474 -20.80 -13.22 15.92
C ALA A 474 -22.06 -12.73 16.65
N LEU A 475 -22.96 -13.64 17.03
CA LEU A 475 -24.15 -13.32 17.80
C LEU A 475 -24.07 -13.84 19.25
N ASN A 476 -24.66 -13.09 20.18
CA ASN A 476 -24.72 -13.50 21.58
C ASN A 476 -25.69 -14.69 21.76
N ARG A 477 -25.11 -15.83 22.13
CA ARG A 477 -25.76 -17.14 22.24
C ARG A 477 -26.61 -17.30 23.51
N GLU A 478 -26.36 -16.48 24.54
CA GLU A 478 -27.04 -16.51 25.84
C GLU A 478 -28.23 -15.53 25.89
N LYS A 479 -28.28 -14.56 24.98
CA LYS A 479 -29.34 -13.55 24.94
C LYS A 479 -30.68 -14.19 24.53
N VAL A 480 -31.68 -14.00 25.39
CA VAL A 480 -33.05 -14.49 25.19
C VAL A 480 -33.89 -13.42 24.48
N TRP A 481 -34.71 -13.85 23.51
CA TRP A 481 -35.54 -13.00 22.68
C TRP A 481 -37.00 -13.44 22.71
N ASN A 482 -37.92 -12.48 22.71
CA ASN A 482 -39.36 -12.75 22.67
C ASN A 482 -39.81 -13.05 21.24
N PHE A 483 -40.05 -14.33 20.95
CA PHE A 483 -40.44 -14.82 19.64
C PHE A 483 -41.96 -14.84 19.48
N LYS A 484 -42.44 -14.36 18.32
CA LYS A 484 -43.83 -14.44 17.88
C LYS A 484 -43.88 -15.35 16.64
N PRO A 485 -44.54 -16.51 16.67
CA PRO A 485 -44.69 -17.34 15.47
C PRO A 485 -45.55 -16.63 14.42
N GLY A 486 -45.22 -16.86 13.14
CA GLY A 486 -45.95 -16.34 12.00
C GLY A 486 -47.24 -17.10 11.71
N ASN A 487 -47.92 -16.72 10.63
CA ASN A 487 -49.20 -17.31 10.21
C ASN A 487 -49.04 -18.68 9.52
N PHE A 488 -48.39 -19.63 10.20
CA PHE A 488 -48.14 -21.00 9.73
C PHE A 488 -48.71 -22.04 10.70
N LYS A 489 -49.25 -23.14 10.17
CA LYS A 489 -49.75 -24.29 10.92
C LYS A 489 -48.90 -25.52 10.64
N ILE A 490 -48.94 -26.48 11.57
CA ILE A 490 -48.36 -27.81 11.37
C ILE A 490 -49.03 -28.45 10.15
N GLY A 491 -48.22 -28.93 9.21
CA GLY A 491 -48.68 -29.49 7.94
C GLY A 491 -48.78 -28.50 6.78
N ASP A 492 -48.50 -27.20 6.97
CA ASP A 492 -48.37 -26.25 5.87
C ASP A 492 -47.04 -26.44 5.12
N TYR A 493 -47.02 -26.05 3.84
CA TYR A 493 -45.80 -25.97 3.04
C TYR A 493 -45.11 -24.62 3.25
N ILE A 494 -43.78 -24.65 3.35
CA ILE A 494 -42.92 -23.49 3.54
C ILE A 494 -41.71 -23.57 2.60
N ALA A 495 -41.24 -22.42 2.11
CA ALA A 495 -40.08 -22.28 1.24
C ALA A 495 -39.14 -21.16 1.72
N GLY A 496 -37.91 -21.15 1.20
CA GLY A 496 -36.90 -20.14 1.51
C GLY A 496 -37.42 -18.72 1.29
N GLY A 497 -37.16 -17.83 2.25
CA GLY A 497 -37.69 -16.46 2.27
C GLY A 497 -39.09 -16.30 2.87
N ASP A 498 -39.78 -17.38 3.27
CA ASP A 498 -41.02 -17.29 4.05
C ASP A 498 -40.75 -16.85 5.50
N ILE A 499 -41.59 -15.96 6.04
CA ILE A 499 -41.46 -15.45 7.41
C ILE A 499 -42.26 -16.33 8.38
N TRP A 500 -41.59 -17.23 9.08
CA TRP A 500 -42.23 -18.15 10.03
C TRP A 500 -42.28 -17.62 11.47
N GLY A 501 -41.71 -16.44 11.72
CA GLY A 501 -41.94 -15.67 12.94
C GLY A 501 -41.28 -14.30 12.93
N SER A 502 -41.50 -13.52 13.99
CA SER A 502 -40.78 -12.27 14.23
C SER A 502 -40.37 -12.09 15.69
N VAL A 503 -39.38 -11.23 15.89
CA VAL A 503 -38.75 -10.91 17.16
C VAL A 503 -38.76 -9.39 17.34
N PHE A 504 -38.91 -8.93 18.57
CA PHE A 504 -38.66 -7.53 18.91
C PHE A 504 -37.15 -7.35 19.15
N GLU A 505 -36.43 -6.68 18.23
CA GLU A 505 -34.99 -6.42 18.41
C GLU A 505 -34.76 -5.14 19.23
N ASN A 506 -35.39 -4.02 18.84
CA ASN A 506 -35.32 -2.75 19.54
C ASN A 506 -36.46 -1.79 19.14
N ASN A 507 -36.47 -0.57 19.71
CA ASN A 507 -37.54 0.42 19.50
C ASN A 507 -37.62 0.99 18.06
N LEU A 508 -36.57 0.86 17.25
CA LEU A 508 -36.56 1.25 15.83
C LEU A 508 -36.79 0.05 14.88
N LEU A 509 -36.53 -1.17 15.36
CA LEU A 509 -36.69 -2.44 14.65
C LEU A 509 -37.51 -3.39 15.54
N ASP A 510 -38.81 -3.13 15.57
CA ASP A 510 -39.81 -3.77 16.42
C ASP A 510 -40.35 -5.09 15.83
N ASP A 511 -40.41 -5.19 14.50
CA ASP A 511 -40.71 -6.39 13.72
C ASP A 511 -39.46 -6.89 12.97
N TYR A 512 -38.57 -7.57 13.69
CA TYR A 512 -37.43 -8.29 13.09
C TYR A 512 -37.93 -9.63 12.55
N LYS A 513 -37.87 -9.83 11.23
CA LYS A 513 -38.53 -10.96 10.57
C LYS A 513 -37.59 -12.17 10.47
N ILE A 514 -37.98 -13.27 11.09
CA ILE A 514 -37.30 -14.56 10.98
C ILE A 514 -37.80 -15.27 9.72
N MET A 515 -36.99 -15.21 8.66
CA MET A 515 -37.24 -15.88 7.39
C MET A 515 -36.88 -17.37 7.47
N LEU A 516 -37.17 -18.16 6.44
CA LEU A 516 -36.58 -19.50 6.24
C LEU A 516 -35.35 -19.39 5.31
N PRO A 517 -34.25 -20.15 5.50
CA PRO A 517 -33.09 -20.07 4.62
C PRO A 517 -33.42 -20.34 3.14
N PRO A 518 -32.90 -19.57 2.16
CA PRO A 518 -33.29 -19.67 0.74
C PRO A 518 -33.25 -21.07 0.07
N ARG A 519 -32.39 -21.99 0.52
CA ARG A 519 -32.32 -23.37 -0.01
C ARG A 519 -33.27 -24.36 0.69
N ALA A 520 -33.91 -23.95 1.77
CA ALA A 520 -34.84 -24.78 2.52
C ALA A 520 -36.24 -24.74 1.88
N ARG A 521 -36.92 -25.88 1.89
CA ARG A 521 -38.32 -26.03 1.48
C ARG A 521 -38.85 -27.32 2.09
N GLY A 522 -40.16 -27.42 2.29
CA GLY A 522 -40.79 -28.66 2.76
C GLY A 522 -42.07 -28.42 3.52
N ARG A 523 -42.46 -29.39 4.35
CA ARG A 523 -43.70 -29.36 5.13
C ARG A 523 -43.39 -29.23 6.62
N ILE A 524 -44.08 -28.32 7.32
CA ILE A 524 -43.83 -28.05 8.75
C ILE A 524 -44.30 -29.24 9.59
N THR A 525 -43.39 -29.91 10.30
CA THR A 525 -43.70 -30.97 11.26
C THR A 525 -43.91 -30.43 12.67
N ARG A 526 -43.12 -29.42 13.06
CA ARG A 526 -43.18 -28.77 14.38
C ARG A 526 -42.89 -27.28 14.28
N ILE A 527 -43.68 -26.47 14.96
CA ILE A 527 -43.42 -25.05 15.21
C ILE A 527 -43.75 -24.75 16.67
N VAL A 528 -42.92 -23.95 17.34
CA VAL A 528 -43.13 -23.56 18.75
C VAL A 528 -44.12 -22.40 18.89
N GLY A 529 -44.71 -22.28 20.08
CA GLY A 529 -45.60 -21.17 20.44
C GLY A 529 -44.85 -19.88 20.79
N PRO A 530 -45.57 -18.76 21.04
CA PRO A 530 -44.96 -17.51 21.47
C PRO A 530 -44.38 -17.62 22.89
N PHE A 531 -43.05 -17.48 23.00
CA PHE A 531 -42.33 -17.49 24.28
C PHE A 531 -40.95 -16.82 24.11
N SER A 532 -40.17 -16.79 25.18
CA SER A 532 -38.80 -16.27 25.19
C SER A 532 -37.80 -17.42 24.92
N TYR A 533 -37.01 -17.32 23.85
CA TYR A 533 -36.04 -18.35 23.42
C TYR A 533 -34.67 -17.74 23.08
N THR A 534 -33.60 -18.53 23.13
CA THR A 534 -32.28 -18.14 22.60
C THR A 534 -32.16 -18.37 21.10
N ILE A 535 -31.19 -17.72 20.44
CA ILE A 535 -30.98 -17.81 18.98
C ILE A 535 -30.58 -19.20 18.46
N ILE A 536 -30.13 -20.09 19.34
CA ILE A 536 -29.70 -21.46 19.02
C ILE A 536 -30.85 -22.47 19.08
N GLU A 537 -31.90 -22.18 19.84
CA GLU A 537 -32.99 -23.13 20.07
C GLU A 537 -33.75 -23.47 18.79
N LYS A 538 -34.07 -24.76 18.63
CA LYS A 538 -34.61 -25.34 17.40
C LYS A 538 -36.13 -25.19 17.35
N LEU A 539 -36.56 -24.00 16.96
CA LEU A 539 -37.95 -23.53 17.01
C LEU A 539 -38.85 -24.10 15.89
N LEU A 540 -38.27 -24.44 14.73
CA LEU A 540 -38.99 -24.96 13.57
C LEU A 540 -38.39 -26.30 13.11
N ALA A 541 -39.25 -27.23 12.70
CA ALA A 541 -38.86 -28.47 12.02
C ALA A 541 -39.67 -28.63 10.72
N VAL A 542 -38.99 -29.02 9.65
CA VAL A 542 -39.52 -29.13 8.29
C VAL A 542 -39.09 -30.45 7.67
N GLU A 543 -40.04 -31.22 7.16
CA GLU A 543 -39.79 -32.46 6.43
C GLU A 543 -39.63 -32.19 4.92
N PHE A 544 -38.56 -32.71 4.33
CA PHE A 544 -38.31 -32.68 2.88
C PHE A 544 -37.57 -33.94 2.42
N ASP A 545 -38.05 -34.58 1.34
CA ASP A 545 -37.53 -35.85 0.81
C ASP A 545 -37.26 -36.93 1.90
N GLY A 546 -38.17 -37.04 2.88
CA GLY A 546 -38.10 -38.00 3.98
C GLY A 546 -37.10 -37.66 5.10
N ASN A 547 -36.43 -36.51 5.03
CA ASN A 547 -35.54 -36.02 6.08
C ASN A 547 -36.18 -34.85 6.84
N GLU A 548 -36.14 -34.89 8.17
CA GLU A 548 -36.57 -33.77 9.04
C GLU A 548 -35.37 -32.84 9.31
N ILE A 549 -35.48 -31.59 8.87
CA ILE A 549 -34.47 -30.55 9.06
C ILE A 549 -35.00 -29.52 10.07
N VAL A 550 -34.15 -29.14 11.03
CA VAL A 550 -34.49 -28.26 12.15
C VAL A 550 -33.78 -26.91 12.04
N TYR A 551 -34.52 -25.83 12.27
CA TYR A 551 -34.07 -24.45 12.16
C TYR A 551 -34.21 -23.70 13.48
N SER A 552 -33.31 -22.75 13.73
CA SER A 552 -33.37 -21.80 14.84
C SER A 552 -33.60 -20.38 14.32
N MET A 553 -33.61 -19.37 15.21
CA MET A 553 -33.73 -17.96 14.80
C MET A 553 -32.47 -17.40 14.09
N MET A 554 -31.36 -18.15 14.11
CA MET A 554 -30.11 -17.78 13.47
C MET A 554 -29.93 -18.55 12.17
N HIS A 555 -29.56 -17.85 11.11
CA HIS A 555 -29.11 -18.42 9.85
C HIS A 555 -27.60 -18.28 9.69
N ILE A 556 -27.01 -19.18 8.91
CA ILE A 556 -25.65 -19.07 8.43
C ILE A 556 -25.75 -18.91 6.91
N TRP A 557 -25.17 -17.84 6.37
CA TRP A 557 -25.21 -17.57 4.93
C TRP A 557 -23.79 -17.47 4.36
N PRO A 558 -23.48 -18.17 3.25
CA PRO A 558 -22.19 -18.05 2.60
C PRO A 558 -22.07 -16.69 1.93
N ARG A 559 -20.86 -16.12 1.91
CA ARG A 559 -20.57 -15.00 1.01
C ARG A 559 -20.61 -15.49 -0.43
N VAL A 560 -21.62 -15.04 -1.17
CA VAL A 560 -21.77 -15.35 -2.59
C VAL A 560 -20.75 -14.51 -3.38
N LEU A 561 -19.91 -15.22 -4.14
CA LEU A 561 -18.95 -14.69 -5.12
C LEU A 561 -19.41 -15.11 -6.52
N ASP A 562 -20.59 -14.67 -6.93
CA ASP A 562 -21.13 -14.93 -8.26
C ASP A 562 -21.44 -13.60 -8.99
N ALA A 563 -21.30 -13.64 -10.31
CA ALA A 563 -21.50 -12.51 -11.20
C ALA A 563 -22.49 -12.88 -12.31
N LEU A 564 -23.15 -11.86 -12.90
CA LEU A 564 -23.53 -11.70 -14.32
C LEU A 564 -24.95 -11.11 -14.55
N PHE A 565 -24.98 -10.02 -15.33
CA PHE A 565 -26.11 -9.44 -16.10
C PHE A 565 -27.13 -8.50 -15.39
N PRO A 566 -27.71 -7.49 -16.10
CA PRO A 566 -27.92 -6.15 -15.52
C PRO A 566 -29.35 -5.54 -15.58
N CYS A 567 -29.52 -4.39 -14.90
CA CYS A 567 -30.56 -3.34 -15.08
C CYS A 567 -32.02 -3.67 -14.65
N ALA A 568 -32.84 -2.74 -14.11
CA ALA A 568 -32.63 -1.35 -13.66
C ALA A 568 -33.72 -0.90 -12.63
N GLN A 569 -33.54 0.31 -12.08
CA GLN A 569 -34.40 1.05 -11.12
C GLN A 569 -34.28 0.67 -9.62
N GLY A 570 -33.14 1.06 -9.05
CA GLY A 570 -32.83 1.05 -7.61
C GLY A 570 -31.37 1.42 -7.36
N GLY A 571 -30.89 2.48 -8.02
CA GLY A 571 -29.48 2.71 -8.31
C GLY A 571 -28.58 3.08 -7.12
N THR A 572 -27.31 3.39 -7.43
CA THR A 572 -26.20 3.73 -6.52
C THR A 572 -26.36 5.12 -5.87
N VAL A 573 -27.55 5.39 -5.31
CA VAL A 573 -27.97 6.71 -4.83
C VAL A 573 -28.57 6.58 -3.43
N TYR A 574 -28.23 7.53 -2.57
CA TYR A 574 -28.85 7.71 -1.27
C TYR A 574 -30.36 7.98 -1.42
N ILE A 575 -31.20 7.16 -0.80
CA ILE A 575 -32.61 7.45 -0.59
C ILE A 575 -32.79 7.94 0.85
N PRO A 576 -33.25 9.18 1.10
CA PRO A 576 -33.57 9.62 2.45
C PRO A 576 -34.72 8.78 3.01
N GLY A 577 -34.52 8.19 4.20
CA GLY A 577 -35.53 7.34 4.86
C GLY A 577 -35.19 5.85 4.97
N ALA A 578 -33.91 5.46 4.96
CA ALA A 578 -33.51 4.07 5.21
C ALA A 578 -33.92 3.58 6.62
N ASP A 579 -34.43 2.36 6.68
CA ASP A 579 -34.80 1.65 7.92
C ASP A 579 -33.55 1.20 8.68
N VAL A 580 -32.53 0.73 7.95
CA VAL A 580 -31.31 0.12 8.48
C VAL A 580 -30.08 0.75 7.82
N ILE A 581 -29.04 1.01 8.61
CA ILE A 581 -27.75 1.54 8.14
C ILE A 581 -26.67 0.50 8.42
N ILE A 582 -25.88 0.15 7.42
CA ILE A 582 -24.69 -0.69 7.57
C ILE A 582 -23.47 0.18 7.24
N TYR A 583 -22.57 0.38 8.20
CA TYR A 583 -21.34 1.15 7.99
C TYR A 583 -20.13 0.21 8.00
N VAL A 584 -19.32 0.25 6.95
CA VAL A 584 -18.11 -0.55 6.79
C VAL A 584 -16.91 0.38 6.67
N GLY A 585 -16.15 0.49 7.76
CA GLY A 585 -14.81 1.05 7.77
C GLY A 585 -13.82 0.03 7.19
N CYS A 586 -13.27 0.30 6.02
CA CYS A 586 -12.39 -0.58 5.26
C CYS A 586 -11.08 0.14 4.94
N GLY A 587 -10.02 -0.20 5.68
CA GLY A 587 -8.67 0.34 5.48
C GLY A 587 -8.45 1.74 6.06
N GLU A 588 -9.44 2.34 6.70
CA GLU A 588 -9.35 3.69 7.26
C GLU A 588 -8.59 3.75 8.59
N ARG A 589 -8.32 4.96 9.09
CA ARG A 589 -7.53 5.13 10.31
C ARG A 589 -8.36 4.75 11.53
N GLY A 590 -7.69 4.11 12.50
CA GLY A 590 -8.32 3.75 13.77
C GLY A 590 -8.92 4.93 14.54
N ASN A 591 -8.39 6.15 14.34
CA ASN A 591 -8.95 7.36 14.96
C ASN A 591 -10.29 7.76 14.35
N GLU A 592 -10.46 7.68 13.03
CA GLU A 592 -11.71 8.01 12.33
C GLU A 592 -12.80 7.01 12.76
N MET A 593 -12.46 5.72 12.86
CA MET A 593 -13.37 4.70 13.41
C MET A 593 -13.71 4.93 14.89
N ALA A 594 -12.74 5.38 15.71
CA ALA A 594 -12.99 5.69 17.11
C ALA A 594 -13.90 6.92 17.29
N GLU A 595 -13.76 7.94 16.43
CA GLU A 595 -14.61 9.14 16.40
C GLU A 595 -16.05 8.78 16.05
N VAL A 596 -16.26 8.00 14.96
CA VAL A 596 -17.57 7.44 14.60
C VAL A 596 -18.22 6.68 15.77
N LEU A 597 -17.45 5.87 16.50
CA LEU A 597 -17.93 5.12 17.66
C LEU A 597 -18.26 6.00 18.89
N MET A 598 -17.67 7.19 19.02
CA MET A 598 -17.99 8.15 20.07
C MET A 598 -19.19 9.04 19.72
N GLU A 599 -19.34 9.41 18.45
CA GLU A 599 -20.39 10.33 17.99
C GLU A 599 -21.72 9.63 17.69
N PHE A 600 -21.71 8.48 17.01
CA PHE A 600 -22.95 7.80 16.61
C PHE A 600 -23.91 7.50 17.78
N PRO A 601 -23.46 7.08 18.98
CA PRO A 601 -24.36 6.91 20.13
C PRO A 601 -25.01 8.21 20.63
N GLN A 602 -24.43 9.38 20.35
CA GLN A 602 -24.97 10.69 20.74
C GLN A 602 -26.02 11.20 19.75
N LEU A 603 -25.95 10.79 18.49
CA LEU A 603 -26.93 11.12 17.46
C LEU A 603 -28.26 10.40 17.76
N SER A 604 -29.32 11.18 17.93
CA SER A 604 -30.66 10.67 18.23
C SER A 604 -31.71 11.14 17.23
N ILE A 605 -32.70 10.29 16.98
CA ILE A 605 -33.84 10.56 16.10
C ILE A 605 -35.12 10.53 16.91
N ASN A 606 -36.06 11.42 16.60
CA ASN A 606 -37.39 11.42 17.20
C ASN A 606 -38.37 10.71 16.25
N ILE A 607 -38.83 9.52 16.64
CA ILE A 607 -39.83 8.74 15.88
C ILE A 607 -40.99 8.42 16.83
N GLY A 608 -42.21 8.79 16.42
CA GLY A 608 -43.41 8.56 17.23
C GLY A 608 -43.41 9.27 18.60
N GLY A 609 -42.72 10.41 18.71
CA GLY A 609 -42.61 11.17 19.97
C GLY A 609 -41.61 10.57 20.97
N ARG A 610 -40.72 9.67 20.54
CA ARG A 610 -39.65 9.08 21.36
C ARG A 610 -38.29 9.33 20.72
N THR A 611 -37.36 9.78 21.54
CA THR A 611 -35.95 10.02 21.16
C THR A 611 -35.14 8.73 21.31
N GLU A 612 -34.61 8.22 20.21
CA GLU A 612 -33.85 6.97 20.16
C GLU A 612 -32.47 7.19 19.50
N PRO A 613 -31.38 6.56 19.98
CA PRO A 613 -30.06 6.73 19.38
C PRO A 613 -29.96 6.00 18.04
N ILE A 614 -29.30 6.60 17.05
CA ILE A 614 -29.21 6.06 15.69
C ILE A 614 -28.53 4.69 15.65
N MET A 615 -27.62 4.42 16.60
CA MET A 615 -26.92 3.14 16.75
C MET A 615 -27.87 1.93 16.85
N LYS A 616 -29.11 2.09 17.32
CA LYS A 616 -30.11 1.00 17.37
C LYS A 616 -30.57 0.51 15.99
N ARG A 617 -30.39 1.29 14.92
CA ARG A 617 -30.66 0.87 13.53
C ARG A 617 -29.38 0.72 12.70
N THR A 618 -28.21 0.73 13.34
CA THR A 618 -26.91 0.68 12.67
C THR A 618 -26.16 -0.60 13.03
N CYS A 619 -25.57 -1.24 12.02
CA CYS A 619 -24.50 -2.23 12.20
C CYS A 619 -23.18 -1.58 11.78
N LEU A 620 -22.14 -1.70 12.61
CA LEU A 620 -20.81 -1.18 12.27
C LEU A 620 -19.80 -2.32 12.12
N ILE A 621 -19.06 -2.30 11.01
CA ILE A 621 -17.96 -3.21 10.72
C ILE A 621 -16.69 -2.37 10.59
N ALA A 622 -15.74 -2.55 11.48
CA ALA A 622 -14.47 -1.82 11.51
C ALA A 622 -13.31 -2.75 11.14
N ASN A 623 -12.63 -2.44 10.03
CA ASN A 623 -11.37 -3.05 9.63
C ASN A 623 -10.36 -1.96 9.30
N THR A 624 -9.58 -1.55 10.29
CA THR A 624 -8.64 -0.42 10.20
C THR A 624 -7.40 -0.76 9.37
N SER A 625 -6.67 0.26 8.89
CA SER A 625 -5.46 0.10 8.05
C SER A 625 -4.36 -0.83 8.58
N ASN A 626 -4.32 -1.07 9.89
CA ASN A 626 -3.38 -1.97 10.56
C ASN A 626 -3.92 -3.39 10.83
N MET A 627 -5.15 -3.68 10.42
CA MET A 627 -5.70 -5.05 10.40
C MET A 627 -5.24 -5.80 9.12
N PRO A 628 -5.38 -7.13 9.04
CA PRO A 628 -4.91 -7.90 7.88
C PRO A 628 -5.55 -7.42 6.56
N VAL A 629 -4.77 -7.29 5.48
CA VAL A 629 -5.26 -6.79 4.19
C VAL A 629 -6.40 -7.65 3.61
N ALA A 630 -6.33 -8.98 3.79
CA ALA A 630 -7.43 -9.88 3.41
C ALA A 630 -8.74 -9.58 4.18
N ALA A 631 -8.64 -9.03 5.40
CA ALA A 631 -9.81 -8.65 6.18
C ALA A 631 -10.54 -7.40 5.62
N CYS A 632 -9.90 -6.59 4.77
CA CYS A 632 -10.53 -5.49 4.03
C CYS A 632 -11.54 -6.00 2.99
N GLU A 633 -11.19 -7.01 2.19
CA GLU A 633 -12.14 -7.64 1.26
C GLU A 633 -13.27 -8.34 2.02
N VAL A 634 -12.91 -9.03 3.09
CA VAL A 634 -13.84 -9.76 3.95
C VAL A 634 -14.84 -8.79 4.61
N SER A 635 -14.44 -7.61 5.07
CA SER A 635 -15.35 -6.63 5.71
C SER A 635 -16.41 -6.09 4.76
N ILE A 636 -16.03 -5.72 3.53
CA ILE A 636 -16.95 -5.30 2.47
C ILE A 636 -17.97 -6.40 2.17
N TYR A 637 -17.52 -7.65 2.01
CA TYR A 637 -18.41 -8.78 1.77
C TYR A 637 -19.28 -9.16 2.99
N THR A 638 -18.81 -8.95 4.22
CA THR A 638 -19.64 -9.07 5.44
C THR A 638 -20.77 -8.04 5.41
N GLY A 639 -20.43 -6.76 5.16
CA GLY A 639 -21.39 -5.65 5.18
C GLY A 639 -22.47 -5.74 4.11
N ILE A 640 -22.12 -6.01 2.86
CA ILE A 640 -23.10 -6.21 1.78
C ILE A 640 -24.04 -7.39 2.08
N THR A 641 -23.52 -8.49 2.64
CA THR A 641 -24.33 -9.69 2.93
C THR A 641 -25.32 -9.46 4.07
N ILE A 642 -24.93 -8.71 5.11
CA ILE A 642 -25.86 -8.24 6.16
C ILE A 642 -26.89 -7.27 5.55
N SER A 643 -26.47 -6.40 4.63
CA SER A 643 -27.36 -5.44 3.98
C SER A 643 -28.44 -6.12 3.12
N GLU A 644 -28.06 -7.12 2.33
CA GLU A 644 -28.99 -7.95 1.56
C GLU A 644 -29.97 -8.70 2.45
N TYR A 645 -29.51 -9.23 3.59
CA TYR A 645 -30.39 -9.93 4.52
C TYR A 645 -31.51 -9.03 5.07
N PHE A 646 -31.23 -7.75 5.37
CA PHE A 646 -32.27 -6.80 5.75
C PHE A 646 -33.14 -6.36 4.57
N ARG A 647 -32.55 -6.17 3.37
CA ARG A 647 -33.31 -5.94 2.12
C ARG A 647 -34.33 -7.07 1.89
N ASP A 648 -33.94 -8.32 2.09
CA ASP A 648 -34.79 -9.50 1.85
C ASP A 648 -35.93 -9.64 2.90
N GLN A 649 -35.81 -9.00 4.07
CA GLN A 649 -36.93 -8.82 5.01
C GLN A 649 -37.99 -7.79 4.52
N GLY A 650 -37.73 -7.10 3.41
CA GLY A 650 -38.55 -6.00 2.90
C GLY A 650 -38.29 -4.69 3.65
N LYS A 651 -37.02 -4.37 3.91
CA LYS A 651 -36.56 -3.09 4.48
C LYS A 651 -35.78 -2.29 3.44
N ASN A 652 -35.69 -0.98 3.63
CA ASN A 652 -34.81 -0.09 2.89
C ASN A 652 -33.49 0.05 3.65
N VAL A 653 -32.38 -0.29 3.01
CA VAL A 653 -31.06 -0.42 3.65
C VAL A 653 -30.06 0.47 2.94
N THR A 654 -29.25 1.20 3.71
CA THR A 654 -28.10 1.96 3.19
C THR A 654 -26.80 1.33 3.66
N LEU A 655 -25.94 0.95 2.72
CA LEU A 655 -24.57 0.51 2.97
C LEU A 655 -23.60 1.66 2.69
N LEU A 656 -22.87 2.08 3.72
CA LEU A 656 -21.77 3.04 3.66
C LEU A 656 -20.46 2.24 3.64
N ALA A 657 -19.65 2.37 2.58
CA ALA A 657 -18.37 1.67 2.42
C ALA A 657 -17.22 2.70 2.32
N ASP A 658 -16.45 2.80 3.40
CA ASP A 658 -15.48 3.88 3.65
C ASP A 658 -14.12 3.27 4.02
N SER A 659 -13.15 3.12 3.11
CA SER A 659 -13.22 3.37 1.67
C SER A 659 -13.14 2.09 0.82
N THR A 660 -13.75 2.16 -0.36
CA THR A 660 -13.69 1.10 -1.37
C THR A 660 -12.31 1.03 -2.05
N SER A 661 -11.50 2.08 -1.96
CA SER A 661 -10.14 2.13 -2.52
C SER A 661 -9.18 1.18 -1.82
N CYS A 662 -9.16 1.12 -0.49
CA CYS A 662 -8.31 0.19 0.24
C CYS A 662 -8.68 -1.29 -0.01
N TRP A 663 -9.92 -1.57 -0.42
CA TRP A 663 -10.31 -2.88 -0.92
C TRP A 663 -9.85 -3.10 -2.39
N ALA A 664 -10.04 -2.12 -3.27
CA ALA A 664 -9.68 -2.21 -4.67
C ALA A 664 -8.16 -2.24 -4.95
N GLU A 665 -7.33 -1.73 -4.02
CA GLU A 665 -5.88 -1.95 -4.00
C GLU A 665 -5.54 -3.45 -3.93
N ALA A 666 -6.35 -4.25 -3.23
CA ALA A 666 -6.15 -5.70 -3.15
C ALA A 666 -6.64 -6.42 -4.42
N LEU A 667 -7.85 -6.12 -4.93
CA LEU A 667 -8.45 -6.85 -6.06
C LEU A 667 -9.35 -5.97 -6.97
N ARG A 668 -8.79 -5.50 -8.09
CA ARG A 668 -9.46 -4.57 -9.02
C ARG A 668 -10.67 -5.12 -9.79
N SER A 669 -10.72 -6.43 -10.05
CA SER A 669 -11.73 -7.03 -10.95
C SER A 669 -13.12 -7.25 -10.34
N LYS A 670 -13.31 -6.95 -9.05
CA LYS A 670 -14.54 -7.31 -8.31
C LYS A 670 -15.50 -6.14 -8.03
N LEU A 671 -15.15 -4.90 -8.41
CA LEU A 671 -15.99 -3.71 -8.13
C LEU A 671 -17.40 -3.84 -8.72
N ALA A 672 -17.55 -4.33 -9.96
CA ALA A 672 -18.85 -4.50 -10.61
C ALA A 672 -19.77 -5.44 -9.81
N SER A 673 -19.29 -6.61 -9.37
CA SER A 673 -20.12 -7.57 -8.61
C SER A 673 -20.51 -7.08 -7.21
N PHE A 674 -19.83 -6.07 -6.67
CA PHE A 674 -20.23 -5.41 -5.43
C PHE A 674 -21.36 -4.40 -5.66
N TYR A 675 -21.23 -3.52 -6.65
CA TYR A 675 -22.27 -2.52 -6.93
C TYR A 675 -23.56 -3.12 -7.52
N GLU A 676 -23.48 -4.21 -8.32
CA GLU A 676 -24.65 -4.94 -8.84
C GLU A 676 -25.47 -5.67 -7.76
N ARG A 677 -24.96 -5.80 -6.52
CA ARG A 677 -25.73 -6.32 -5.37
C ARG A 677 -26.65 -5.27 -4.74
N ALA A 678 -26.41 -3.98 -5.04
CA ALA A 678 -27.37 -2.91 -4.78
C ALA A 678 -28.64 -3.11 -5.61
N GLY A 679 -29.74 -2.48 -5.21
CA GLY A 679 -30.98 -2.54 -5.98
C GLY A 679 -32.23 -2.58 -5.13
N ARG A 680 -33.35 -2.24 -5.77
CA ARG A 680 -34.68 -2.55 -5.28
C ARG A 680 -35.10 -3.91 -5.83
N VAL A 681 -35.55 -4.80 -4.95
CA VAL A 681 -35.95 -6.17 -5.31
C VAL A 681 -37.29 -6.54 -4.68
N VAL A 682 -38.01 -7.44 -5.33
CA VAL A 682 -39.07 -8.23 -4.68
C VAL A 682 -38.37 -9.43 -4.03
N ALA A 683 -38.39 -9.48 -2.70
CA ALA A 683 -37.72 -10.54 -1.96
C ALA A 683 -38.46 -11.88 -2.09
N ILE A 684 -37.71 -12.98 -1.97
CA ILE A 684 -38.24 -14.35 -2.08
C ILE A 684 -39.18 -14.65 -0.90
N GLY A 685 -40.27 -15.34 -1.18
CA GLY A 685 -41.24 -15.85 -0.20
C GLY A 685 -42.69 -15.68 -0.66
N ARG A 686 -43.63 -16.20 0.12
CA ARG A 686 -45.07 -16.16 -0.11
C ARG A 686 -45.68 -14.76 0.07
N ALA A 687 -45.08 -13.95 0.94
CA ALA A 687 -45.43 -12.54 1.08
C ALA A 687 -44.62 -11.72 0.08
N GLU A 688 -45.30 -10.97 -0.78
CA GLU A 688 -44.66 -10.00 -1.67
C GLU A 688 -44.06 -8.86 -0.85
N ARG A 689 -42.73 -8.80 -0.80
CA ARG A 689 -41.98 -7.82 0.00
C ARG A 689 -41.04 -7.04 -0.89
N ASN A 690 -41.24 -5.74 -0.97
CA ASN A 690 -40.30 -4.84 -1.62
C ASN A 690 -39.21 -4.43 -0.63
N GLY A 691 -37.95 -4.72 -0.95
CA GLY A 691 -36.78 -4.22 -0.23
C GLY A 691 -35.90 -3.39 -1.13
N SER A 692 -35.07 -2.52 -0.57
CA SER A 692 -34.05 -1.78 -1.33
C SER A 692 -32.71 -1.75 -0.62
N LEU A 693 -31.64 -1.71 -1.41
CA LEU A 693 -30.27 -1.57 -0.95
C LEU A 693 -29.56 -0.48 -1.74
N SER A 694 -29.33 0.66 -1.11
CA SER A 694 -28.49 1.75 -1.62
C SER A 694 -27.06 1.58 -1.13
N ILE A 695 -26.09 1.53 -2.05
CA ILE A 695 -24.65 1.53 -1.72
C ILE A 695 -24.09 2.93 -1.94
N ILE A 696 -23.32 3.43 -0.97
CA ILE A 696 -22.49 4.63 -1.08
C ILE A 696 -21.06 4.19 -0.80
N GLY A 697 -20.21 4.23 -1.83
CA GLY A 697 -18.79 3.87 -1.72
C GLY A 697 -17.91 5.12 -1.81
N VAL A 698 -17.06 5.33 -0.81
CA VAL A 698 -16.01 6.35 -0.85
C VAL A 698 -14.84 5.82 -1.70
N VAL A 699 -14.34 6.65 -2.62
CA VAL A 699 -13.16 6.37 -3.44
C VAL A 699 -12.14 7.46 -3.17
N SER A 700 -10.92 7.05 -2.83
CA SER A 700 -9.82 7.91 -2.38
C SER A 700 -8.64 7.84 -3.37
N PRO A 701 -8.76 8.43 -4.58
CA PRO A 701 -7.69 8.36 -5.59
C PRO A 701 -6.43 9.09 -5.13
N PRO A 702 -5.23 8.56 -5.43
CA PRO A 702 -3.97 9.18 -5.05
C PRO A 702 -3.86 10.58 -5.68
N GLY A 703 -3.77 11.61 -4.82
CA GLY A 703 -3.66 13.01 -5.25
C GLY A 703 -4.94 13.64 -5.79
N GLY A 704 -6.08 12.92 -5.83
CA GLY A 704 -7.31 13.39 -6.47
C GLY A 704 -7.39 13.11 -7.97
N ASP A 705 -6.60 12.18 -8.49
CA ASP A 705 -6.57 11.84 -9.92
C ASP A 705 -7.70 10.87 -10.30
N PHE A 706 -8.71 11.36 -11.03
CA PHE A 706 -9.83 10.55 -11.50
C PHE A 706 -9.45 9.51 -12.58
N SER A 707 -8.25 9.61 -13.18
CA SER A 707 -7.71 8.59 -14.09
C SER A 707 -7.15 7.36 -13.36
N ASP A 708 -7.12 7.37 -12.03
CA ASP A 708 -6.82 6.19 -11.23
C ASP A 708 -7.74 5.00 -11.61
N PRO A 709 -7.20 3.78 -11.77
CA PRO A 709 -7.98 2.62 -12.20
C PRO A 709 -9.19 2.28 -11.31
N VAL A 710 -9.14 2.51 -10.00
CA VAL A 710 -10.28 2.28 -9.10
C VAL A 710 -11.39 3.26 -9.43
N THR A 711 -11.02 4.54 -9.56
CA THR A 711 -11.97 5.62 -9.87
C THR A 711 -12.59 5.43 -11.25
N SER A 712 -11.78 5.17 -12.26
CA SER A 712 -12.24 4.91 -13.64
C SER A 712 -13.13 3.67 -13.73
N CYS A 713 -12.82 2.59 -13.01
CA CYS A 713 -13.71 1.41 -12.95
C CYS A 713 -15.04 1.73 -12.25
N THR A 714 -15.01 2.42 -11.11
CA THR A 714 -16.22 2.79 -10.36
C THR A 714 -17.13 3.70 -11.18
N LEU A 715 -16.58 4.73 -11.85
CA LEU A 715 -17.32 5.64 -12.74
C LEU A 715 -18.00 4.90 -13.91
N GLY A 716 -17.41 3.81 -14.40
CA GLY A 716 -17.99 2.96 -15.44
C GLY A 716 -19.16 2.07 -14.97
N ILE A 717 -19.41 1.99 -13.66
CA ILE A 717 -20.44 1.13 -13.04
C ILE A 717 -21.55 1.97 -12.38
N VAL A 718 -21.18 3.03 -11.65
CA VAL A 718 -22.13 3.81 -10.84
C VAL A 718 -22.96 4.78 -11.69
N GLN A 719 -24.25 4.90 -11.39
CA GLN A 719 -25.17 5.76 -12.12
C GLN A 719 -25.15 7.23 -11.65
N VAL A 720 -24.56 7.47 -10.48
CA VAL A 720 -24.41 8.77 -9.84
C VAL A 720 -23.01 8.91 -9.27
N PHE A 721 -22.42 10.07 -9.49
CA PHE A 721 -21.08 10.41 -9.05
C PHE A 721 -21.09 11.80 -8.41
N TRP A 722 -20.57 11.89 -7.18
CA TRP A 722 -20.34 13.16 -6.48
C TRP A 722 -18.82 13.42 -6.41
N GLY A 723 -18.31 14.20 -7.35
CA GLY A 723 -16.91 14.57 -7.42
C GLY A 723 -16.56 15.60 -6.35
N LEU A 724 -15.88 15.18 -5.28
CA LEU A 724 -15.40 16.08 -4.23
C LEU A 724 -14.15 16.84 -4.69
N ASP A 725 -14.15 18.16 -4.53
CA ASP A 725 -13.08 19.05 -5.01
C ASP A 725 -12.37 19.76 -3.85
N LYS A 726 -11.05 19.54 -3.80
CA LYS A 726 -10.15 20.12 -2.80
C LYS A 726 -10.15 21.65 -2.81
N THR A 727 -10.36 22.29 -3.96
CA THR A 727 -10.40 23.76 -4.07
C THR A 727 -11.67 24.34 -3.44
N LEU A 728 -12.80 23.65 -3.54
CA LEU A 728 -14.04 24.00 -2.84
C LEU A 728 -13.87 23.83 -1.33
N ALA A 729 -13.32 22.71 -0.87
CA ALA A 729 -13.02 22.47 0.54
C ALA A 729 -12.06 23.52 1.12
N GLN A 730 -11.00 23.91 0.38
CA GLN A 730 -10.08 24.98 0.78
C GLN A 730 -10.73 26.37 0.88
N ARG A 731 -11.77 26.62 0.07
CA ARG A 731 -12.61 27.83 0.15
C ARG A 731 -13.67 27.77 1.27
N LYS A 732 -13.75 26.65 2.01
CA LYS A 732 -14.80 26.34 2.99
C LYS A 732 -16.21 26.22 2.38
N HIS A 733 -16.30 25.90 1.09
CA HIS A 733 -17.56 25.52 0.46
C HIS A 733 -17.85 24.06 0.84
N PHE A 734 -18.82 23.86 1.72
CA PHE A 734 -19.26 22.54 2.18
C PHE A 734 -20.75 22.34 1.87
N PRO A 735 -21.20 21.16 1.42
CA PRO A 735 -20.38 20.06 0.92
C PRO A 735 -19.48 20.49 -0.26
N SER A 736 -18.29 19.91 -0.38
CA SER A 736 -17.29 20.31 -1.38
C SER A 736 -17.51 19.61 -2.72
N VAL A 737 -18.76 19.51 -3.17
CA VAL A 737 -19.19 18.78 -4.38
C VAL A 737 -19.04 19.69 -5.59
N ASN A 738 -18.22 19.28 -6.55
CA ASN A 738 -18.02 20.02 -7.80
C ASN A 738 -19.18 19.70 -8.76
N VAL A 739 -20.08 20.67 -8.93
CA VAL A 739 -21.27 20.56 -9.78
C VAL A 739 -21.00 20.42 -11.29
N SER A 740 -19.76 20.61 -11.75
CA SER A 740 -19.37 20.38 -13.15
C SER A 740 -18.75 19.00 -13.38
N LEU A 741 -18.22 18.36 -12.34
CA LEU A 741 -17.69 17.00 -12.40
C LEU A 741 -18.70 15.95 -11.91
N SER A 742 -19.58 16.35 -11.00
CA SER A 742 -20.61 15.49 -10.44
C SER A 742 -21.75 15.34 -11.42
N TYR A 743 -22.14 14.11 -11.73
CA TYR A 743 -23.22 13.81 -12.63
C TYR A 743 -24.18 12.77 -12.06
N THR A 744 -25.37 12.77 -12.62
CA THR A 744 -26.33 11.67 -12.61
C THR A 744 -26.66 11.42 -14.07
N SER A 745 -26.96 10.18 -14.47
CA SER A 745 -27.18 9.77 -15.88
C SER A 745 -28.41 10.40 -16.60
N ILE A 746 -28.85 11.58 -16.17
CA ILE A 746 -30.03 12.33 -16.61
C ILE A 746 -29.68 13.78 -17.03
N TYR A 747 -28.47 14.30 -16.79
CA TYR A 747 -28.15 15.69 -17.14
C TYR A 747 -26.67 16.00 -17.45
N ASP A 748 -26.48 16.78 -18.52
CA ASP A 748 -25.30 17.52 -19.00
C ASP A 748 -25.89 18.76 -19.76
N ASP A 749 -25.29 19.93 -19.95
CA ASP A 749 -23.92 20.46 -19.77
C ASP A 749 -24.03 22.01 -19.63
N LEU A 750 -22.98 22.72 -19.19
CA LEU A 750 -22.63 24.15 -19.44
C LEU A 750 -21.91 24.85 -18.25
N LYS A 751 -20.60 25.11 -18.36
CA LYS A 751 -19.92 26.13 -17.50
C LYS A 751 -18.67 26.83 -18.08
N GLN A 752 -18.25 26.53 -19.32
CA GLN A 752 -16.88 26.85 -19.78
C GLN A 752 -16.63 28.29 -20.28
N PHE A 753 -17.65 29.16 -20.40
CA PHE A 753 -17.51 30.43 -21.13
C PHE A 753 -17.00 31.64 -20.30
N VAL A 754 -17.10 31.59 -18.97
CA VAL A 754 -17.01 32.80 -18.10
C VAL A 754 -15.57 33.26 -17.79
N GLN A 755 -14.58 32.38 -17.85
CA GLN A 755 -13.21 32.71 -17.41
C GLN A 755 -12.40 33.60 -18.37
N LEU A 756 -12.82 33.76 -19.63
CA LEU A 756 -11.98 34.35 -20.69
C LEU A 756 -12.13 35.87 -20.90
N VAL A 757 -13.27 36.48 -20.54
CA VAL A 757 -13.61 37.85 -20.97
C VAL A 757 -13.82 38.85 -19.81
N GLY A 758 -14.03 38.36 -18.58
CA GLY A 758 -14.24 39.18 -17.39
C GLY A 758 -15.66 39.76 -17.26
N LYS A 759 -16.12 39.98 -16.02
CA LYS A 759 -17.53 40.30 -15.70
C LYS A 759 -18.06 41.59 -16.34
N THR A 760 -17.20 42.52 -16.76
CA THR A 760 -17.59 43.82 -17.33
C THR A 760 -17.95 43.76 -18.82
N ALA A 761 -17.53 42.72 -19.54
CA ALA A 761 -17.83 42.55 -20.97
C ALA A 761 -19.17 41.85 -21.23
N LEU A 762 -19.85 41.40 -20.18
CA LEU A 762 -21.07 40.60 -20.26
C LEU A 762 -22.32 41.46 -20.48
N ASN A 763 -23.29 40.91 -21.19
CA ASN A 763 -24.62 41.47 -21.37
C ASN A 763 -25.42 41.43 -20.06
N ASP A 764 -26.43 42.29 -19.91
CA ASP A 764 -27.21 42.36 -18.66
C ASP A 764 -27.98 41.06 -18.36
N HIS A 765 -28.42 40.31 -19.37
CA HIS A 765 -28.95 38.95 -19.20
C HIS A 765 -27.93 37.98 -18.58
N GLU A 766 -26.67 38.04 -19.00
CA GLU A 766 -25.59 37.19 -18.48
C GLU A 766 -25.19 37.59 -17.05
N LYS A 767 -25.33 38.89 -16.70
CA LYS A 767 -25.13 39.38 -15.33
C LYS A 767 -26.19 38.86 -14.37
N ILE A 768 -27.47 38.79 -14.77
CA ILE A 768 -28.51 38.12 -13.97
C ILE A 768 -28.09 36.66 -13.70
N ILE A 769 -27.72 35.92 -14.76
CA ILE A 769 -27.34 34.51 -14.64
C ILE A 769 -26.19 34.34 -13.63
N LEU A 770 -25.16 35.19 -13.68
CA LEU A 770 -24.05 35.14 -12.71
C LEU A 770 -24.44 35.50 -11.27
N ASP A 771 -25.30 36.50 -11.08
CA ASP A 771 -25.75 36.88 -9.74
C ASP A 771 -26.66 35.80 -9.13
N VAL A 772 -27.64 35.30 -9.89
CA VAL A 772 -28.51 34.19 -9.43
C VAL A 772 -27.71 32.90 -9.25
N ALA A 773 -26.68 32.64 -10.06
CA ALA A 773 -25.77 31.52 -9.81
C ALA A 773 -25.01 31.65 -8.48
N SER A 774 -24.65 32.87 -8.04
CA SER A 774 -24.07 33.12 -6.70
C SER A 774 -25.09 32.86 -5.58
N LEU A 775 -26.37 33.21 -5.79
CA LEU A 775 -27.46 32.85 -4.88
C LEU A 775 -27.60 31.32 -4.74
N VAL A 776 -27.55 30.59 -5.85
CA VAL A 776 -27.59 29.11 -5.84
C VAL A 776 -26.31 28.52 -5.22
N GLU A 777 -25.12 29.07 -5.48
CA GLU A 777 -23.85 28.57 -4.93
C GLU A 777 -23.73 28.81 -3.41
N GLU A 778 -24.07 30.00 -2.92
CA GLU A 778 -23.92 30.39 -1.51
C GLU A 778 -25.13 30.00 -0.64
N ASP A 779 -26.35 30.14 -1.17
CA ASP A 779 -27.59 30.07 -0.40
C ASP A 779 -28.41 28.78 -0.67
N PHE A 780 -28.06 27.98 -1.70
CA PHE A 780 -28.66 26.65 -1.94
C PHE A 780 -27.68 25.48 -1.74
N LEU A 781 -26.55 25.51 -2.46
CA LEU A 781 -25.63 24.36 -2.59
C LEU A 781 -24.69 24.19 -1.39
N GLN A 782 -24.26 25.29 -0.78
CA GLN A 782 -23.54 25.21 0.50
C GLN A 782 -24.52 24.83 1.61
N GLN A 783 -24.20 23.80 2.39
CA GLN A 783 -24.95 23.40 3.58
C GLN A 783 -24.00 23.12 4.74
N ASN A 784 -24.27 23.71 5.90
CA ASN A 784 -23.47 23.54 7.11
C ASN A 784 -24.02 22.42 8.00
N ALA A 785 -23.40 21.24 7.88
CA ALA A 785 -23.71 20.04 8.68
C ALA A 785 -23.71 20.23 10.20
N TYR A 786 -23.03 21.27 10.73
CA TYR A 786 -22.99 21.56 12.18
C TYR A 786 -24.11 22.47 12.68
N SER A 787 -24.95 23.01 11.78
CA SER A 787 -25.96 24.01 12.14
C SER A 787 -27.37 23.43 12.15
N SER A 788 -28.16 23.75 13.17
CA SER A 788 -29.48 23.12 13.40
C SER A 788 -30.48 23.32 12.25
N TYR A 789 -30.38 24.43 11.51
CA TYR A 789 -31.27 24.81 10.40
C TYR A 789 -30.84 24.27 9.02
N ASP A 790 -29.57 23.84 8.87
CA ASP A 790 -28.94 23.50 7.58
C ASP A 790 -28.35 22.06 7.55
N GLN A 791 -28.19 21.42 8.72
CA GLN A 791 -27.76 20.02 8.85
C GLN A 791 -28.66 19.03 8.10
N PHE A 792 -29.94 19.40 7.94
CA PHE A 792 -30.93 18.64 7.21
C PHE A 792 -31.96 19.62 6.62
N CYS A 793 -32.07 19.64 5.29
CA CYS A 793 -33.08 20.42 4.58
C CYS A 793 -34.19 19.48 4.08
N PRO A 794 -35.45 19.60 4.56
CA PRO A 794 -36.57 18.84 4.03
C PRO A 794 -36.84 19.13 2.55
N LEU A 795 -37.55 18.21 1.90
CA LEU A 795 -37.91 18.37 0.48
C LEU A 795 -38.77 19.62 0.24
N TRP A 796 -39.77 19.88 1.08
CA TRP A 796 -40.62 21.08 0.98
C TRP A 796 -39.82 22.39 1.13
N LYS A 797 -38.88 22.45 2.09
CA LYS A 797 -37.98 23.61 2.28
C LYS A 797 -37.10 23.81 1.06
N THR A 798 -36.58 22.72 0.49
CA THR A 798 -35.76 22.71 -0.73
C THR A 798 -36.55 23.20 -1.95
N GLU A 799 -37.82 22.78 -2.10
CA GLU A 799 -38.72 23.26 -3.14
C GLU A 799 -38.95 24.78 -3.04
N TYR A 800 -39.28 25.29 -1.84
CA TYR A 800 -39.50 26.72 -1.62
C TYR A 800 -38.25 27.58 -1.91
N LEU A 801 -37.06 27.11 -1.49
CA LEU A 801 -35.79 27.77 -1.80
C LEU A 801 -35.56 27.85 -3.32
N MET A 802 -35.63 26.72 -4.03
CA MET A 802 -35.41 26.67 -5.47
C MET A 802 -36.47 27.50 -6.23
N LYS A 803 -37.73 27.40 -5.83
CA LYS A 803 -38.84 28.18 -6.41
C LYS A 803 -38.59 29.67 -6.28
N GLY A 804 -38.27 30.18 -5.09
CA GLY A 804 -37.99 31.60 -4.90
C GLY A 804 -36.82 32.11 -5.72
N PHE A 805 -35.80 31.30 -5.94
CA PHE A 805 -34.63 31.66 -6.74
C PHE A 805 -34.95 31.69 -8.24
N MET A 806 -35.78 30.76 -8.72
CA MET A 806 -36.24 30.70 -10.11
C MET A 806 -37.31 31.75 -10.44
N ASP A 807 -38.24 32.03 -9.53
CA ASP A 807 -39.23 33.11 -9.66
C ASP A 807 -38.52 34.47 -9.71
N PHE A 808 -37.55 34.72 -8.83
CA PHE A 808 -36.71 35.93 -8.85
C PHE A 808 -35.96 36.10 -10.19
N TYR A 809 -35.41 35.01 -10.72
CA TYR A 809 -34.72 34.99 -12.01
C TYR A 809 -35.68 35.32 -13.17
N GLY A 810 -36.86 34.70 -13.19
CA GLY A 810 -37.89 34.92 -14.21
C GLY A 810 -38.35 36.37 -14.27
N GLU A 811 -38.73 36.95 -13.12
CA GLU A 811 -39.16 38.35 -13.03
C GLU A 811 -38.03 39.32 -13.39
N SER A 812 -36.80 39.05 -12.94
CA SER A 812 -35.62 39.85 -13.31
C SER A 812 -35.39 39.85 -14.83
N GLN A 813 -35.53 38.69 -15.50
CA GLN A 813 -35.42 38.62 -16.97
C GLN A 813 -36.58 39.32 -17.68
N ALA A 814 -37.81 39.20 -17.16
CA ALA A 814 -38.98 39.88 -17.72
C ALA A 814 -38.80 41.40 -17.70
N ILE A 815 -38.20 41.97 -16.65
CA ILE A 815 -37.92 43.40 -16.53
C ILE A 815 -36.79 43.85 -17.47
N ILE A 816 -35.70 43.06 -17.61
CA ILE A 816 -34.62 43.42 -18.54
C ILE A 816 -35.06 43.32 -20.01
N SER A 817 -35.96 42.39 -20.36
CA SER A 817 -36.50 42.32 -21.73
C SER A 817 -37.29 43.57 -22.15
N GLN A 818 -37.74 44.38 -21.19
CA GLN A 818 -38.38 45.68 -21.40
C GLN A 818 -37.37 46.85 -21.56
N GLY A 819 -36.06 46.58 -21.49
CA GLY A 819 -34.99 47.56 -21.72
C GLY A 819 -34.40 48.21 -20.47
N TYR A 820 -34.76 47.75 -19.27
CA TYR A 820 -34.20 48.27 -18.02
C TYR A 820 -32.84 47.64 -17.69
N SER A 821 -31.88 48.46 -17.23
CA SER A 821 -30.54 48.00 -16.87
C SER A 821 -30.50 47.22 -15.57
N TRP A 822 -29.68 46.15 -15.53
CA TRP A 822 -29.60 45.24 -14.38
C TRP A 822 -29.25 45.96 -13.08
N ALA A 823 -28.33 46.93 -13.14
CA ALA A 823 -27.90 47.69 -11.96
C ALA A 823 -29.05 48.45 -11.28
N LYS A 824 -30.05 48.92 -12.04
CA LYS A 824 -31.23 49.61 -11.49
C LYS A 824 -32.19 48.60 -10.84
N VAL A 825 -32.39 47.45 -11.47
CA VAL A 825 -33.25 46.36 -10.95
C VAL A 825 -32.66 45.82 -9.64
N LYS A 826 -31.37 45.44 -9.64
CA LYS A 826 -30.65 44.90 -8.47
C LYS A 826 -30.63 45.87 -7.29
N GLY A 827 -30.53 47.17 -7.54
CA GLY A 827 -30.61 48.20 -6.50
C GLY A 827 -31.99 48.33 -5.86
N PHE A 828 -33.07 48.08 -6.61
CA PHE A 828 -34.44 48.08 -6.09
C PHE A 828 -34.80 46.77 -5.40
N SER A 829 -34.33 45.63 -5.92
CA SER A 829 -34.63 44.30 -5.40
C SER A 829 -33.70 43.86 -4.24
N ALA A 830 -32.94 44.76 -3.64
CA ALA A 830 -31.93 44.44 -2.63
C ALA A 830 -32.52 43.85 -1.34
N ASP A 831 -33.69 44.34 -0.90
CA ASP A 831 -34.37 43.82 0.28
C ASP A 831 -34.96 42.42 0.01
N THR A 832 -35.57 42.22 -1.16
CA THR A 832 -36.00 40.90 -1.65
C THR A 832 -34.83 39.91 -1.71
N TRP A 833 -33.67 40.35 -2.21
CA TRP A 833 -32.45 39.53 -2.26
C TRP A 833 -32.02 39.07 -0.87
N SER A 834 -32.01 39.99 0.10
CA SER A 834 -31.72 39.66 1.51
C SER A 834 -32.73 38.68 2.09
N ALA A 835 -34.03 38.88 1.82
CA ALA A 835 -35.10 37.99 2.30
C ALA A 835 -34.96 36.56 1.74
N LEU A 836 -34.65 36.42 0.45
CA LEU A 836 -34.42 35.11 -0.20
C LEU A 836 -33.23 34.36 0.41
N ARG A 837 -32.12 35.05 0.69
CA ARG A 837 -30.97 34.47 1.41
C ARG A 837 -31.34 33.99 2.81
N ASN A 838 -32.16 34.78 3.52
CA ASN A 838 -32.52 34.48 4.89
C ASN A 838 -33.44 33.24 5.04
N MET A 839 -34.11 32.79 3.96
CA MET A 839 -34.96 31.60 4.00
C MET A 839 -34.19 30.35 4.47
N LYS A 840 -32.90 30.25 4.15
CA LYS A 840 -32.02 29.15 4.55
C LYS A 840 -31.91 28.98 6.08
N PHE A 841 -31.86 30.08 6.83
CA PHE A 841 -31.58 30.10 8.27
C PHE A 841 -32.79 29.72 9.16
N GLU A 842 -33.99 29.57 8.60
CA GLU A 842 -35.19 29.11 9.32
C GLU A 842 -35.08 27.62 9.70
N THR A 843 -35.41 27.26 10.94
CA THR A 843 -35.37 25.84 11.38
C THR A 843 -36.59 25.07 10.84
N PRO A 844 -36.41 23.82 10.37
CA PRO A 844 -37.47 23.03 9.73
C PRO A 844 -38.40 22.32 10.75
N ASP A 845 -38.72 22.98 11.87
CA ASP A 845 -39.46 22.33 12.98
C ASP A 845 -40.98 22.26 12.73
N ASP A 846 -41.55 23.23 12.01
CA ASP A 846 -42.99 23.34 11.72
C ASP A 846 -43.19 23.77 10.26
N GLU A 847 -43.74 22.86 9.45
CA GLU A 847 -43.93 23.03 8.01
C GLU A 847 -44.95 24.13 7.69
N ASP A 848 -46.04 24.25 8.45
CA ASP A 848 -47.11 25.22 8.20
C ASP A 848 -46.63 26.65 8.45
N ILE A 849 -45.94 26.87 9.59
CA ILE A 849 -45.43 28.19 9.97
C ILE A 849 -44.36 28.66 8.99
N VAL A 850 -43.40 27.80 8.64
CA VAL A 850 -42.29 28.16 7.75
C VAL A 850 -42.80 28.35 6.31
N SER A 851 -43.70 27.50 5.82
CA SER A 851 -44.30 27.66 4.50
C SER A 851 -45.13 28.95 4.40
N ALA A 852 -45.88 29.33 5.45
CA ALA A 852 -46.59 30.61 5.48
C ALA A 852 -45.64 31.82 5.37
N LYS A 853 -44.49 31.79 6.06
CA LYS A 853 -43.44 32.82 5.92
C LYS A 853 -42.88 32.88 4.50
N TYR A 854 -42.52 31.73 3.91
CA TYR A 854 -41.96 31.68 2.56
C TYR A 854 -42.95 32.18 1.51
N ASN A 855 -44.22 31.76 1.57
CA ASN A 855 -45.26 32.30 0.68
C ASN A 855 -45.40 33.83 0.80
N ASN A 856 -45.32 34.39 2.01
CA ASN A 856 -45.34 35.85 2.21
C ASN A 856 -44.12 36.56 1.57
N ILE A 857 -42.92 35.96 1.65
CA ILE A 857 -41.71 36.48 0.97
C ILE A 857 -41.89 36.45 -0.55
N LEU A 858 -42.44 35.36 -1.11
CA LEU A 858 -42.71 35.24 -2.54
C LEU A 858 -43.76 36.24 -3.03
N HIS A 859 -44.85 36.45 -2.27
CA HIS A 859 -45.84 37.50 -2.60
C HIS A 859 -45.23 38.90 -2.55
N THR A 860 -44.47 39.21 -1.49
CA THR A 860 -43.77 40.51 -1.36
C THR A 860 -42.78 40.74 -2.50
N MET A 861 -42.10 39.69 -2.97
CA MET A 861 -41.22 39.76 -4.14
C MET A 861 -41.96 40.17 -5.41
N LEU A 862 -43.10 39.51 -5.70
CA LEU A 862 -43.91 39.80 -6.89
C LEU A 862 -44.49 41.23 -6.84
N ASP A 863 -44.99 41.63 -5.68
CA ASP A 863 -45.50 42.99 -5.45
C ASP A 863 -44.39 44.06 -5.62
N ASN A 864 -43.18 43.77 -5.13
CA ASN A 864 -42.01 44.63 -5.32
C ASN A 864 -41.69 44.78 -6.82
N PHE A 865 -41.61 43.69 -7.58
CA PHE A 865 -41.33 43.76 -9.02
C PHE A 865 -42.44 44.45 -9.82
N ALA A 866 -43.71 44.25 -9.47
CA ALA A 866 -44.84 44.98 -10.05
C ALA A 866 -44.75 46.50 -9.73
N SER A 867 -44.39 46.87 -8.50
CA SER A 867 -44.22 48.27 -8.10
C SER A 867 -43.04 48.94 -8.81
N PHE A 868 -41.96 48.21 -9.10
CA PHE A 868 -40.83 48.70 -9.89
C PHE A 868 -41.30 49.12 -11.29
N LEU A 869 -42.03 48.24 -11.98
CA LEU A 869 -42.58 48.51 -13.32
C LEU A 869 -43.53 49.72 -13.32
N ALA A 870 -44.42 49.83 -12.33
CA ALA A 870 -45.28 50.99 -12.16
C ALA A 870 -44.48 52.30 -11.99
N SER A 871 -43.46 52.30 -11.12
CA SER A 871 -42.60 53.46 -10.87
C SER A 871 -41.75 53.87 -12.08
N ALA A 872 -41.33 52.88 -12.90
CA ALA A 872 -40.54 53.09 -14.10
C ALA A 872 -41.38 53.72 -15.22
N ALA A 873 -42.61 53.23 -15.41
CA ALA A 873 -43.58 53.81 -16.36
C ALA A 873 -43.91 55.28 -16.01
N ASP A 874 -44.08 55.59 -14.72
CA ASP A 874 -44.41 56.94 -14.26
C ASP A 874 -43.22 57.93 -14.42
N THR A 875 -41.98 57.45 -14.28
CA THR A 875 -40.78 58.26 -14.56
C THR A 875 -40.55 58.49 -16.05
N GLU A 876 -40.82 57.53 -16.92
CA GLU A 876 -40.82 57.75 -18.38
C GLU A 876 -41.95 58.67 -18.84
N GLY A 877 -43.14 58.56 -18.23
CA GLY A 877 -44.27 59.47 -18.46
C GLY A 877 -43.90 60.93 -18.16
N ARG A 878 -43.29 61.19 -17.00
CA ARG A 878 -42.78 62.52 -16.63
C ARG A 878 -41.62 62.99 -17.52
N ALA A 879 -40.72 62.10 -17.92
CA ALA A 879 -39.61 62.45 -18.81
C ALA A 879 -40.06 62.77 -20.25
N ARG A 880 -41.19 62.21 -20.70
CA ARG A 880 -41.87 62.61 -21.94
C ARG A 880 -42.61 63.93 -21.77
N SER A 881 -43.33 64.14 -20.66
CA SER A 881 -44.03 65.42 -20.43
C SER A 881 -43.10 66.61 -20.19
N SER A 882 -41.86 66.40 -19.78
CA SER A 882 -40.83 67.44 -19.66
C SER A 882 -40.05 67.70 -20.96
N LYS A 883 -40.39 67.02 -22.06
CA LYS A 883 -39.78 67.19 -23.39
C LYS A 883 -40.77 67.69 -24.45
N CYS A 884 -42.01 68.00 -24.07
CA CYS A 884 -43.01 68.67 -24.88
C CYS A 884 -43.18 70.14 -24.43
#